data_AF-A0A484R4G6-F1
#
_entry.id   AF-A0A484R4G6-F1
#
_cell.length_a   1.000
_cell.length_b   1.000
_cell.length_c   1.000
_cell.angle_alpha   90.00
_cell.angle_beta   90.00
_cell.angle_gamma   90.00
#
_symmetry.space_group_name_H-M   'P 1'
#
loop_
_entity.id
_entity.type
_entity.pdbx_description
1 polymer ?
#
loop_
_entity_poly.entity_id
_entity_poly.type
_entity_poly.pdbx_seq_one_letter_code
_entity_poly.pdbx_strand_id
1 'polypeptide(L)'
;MEFQRNKLAYAVFLACAISLAGCGGGDSGSPAVPDEPVTPTHPDTPTEPADPDFVDSAPVNDAVTAYVDASYSNTQNNVCHVTVDTNAGIRLADGFLDIWTPATLLADAGRGARAAGTDPVTGEACPAVPAGTWDGNANSGGTVINQAVHDANIRFSVQATNNRSLEQEETASIDQPVHGAYLMTEGMGHMAQAWRDASGITGSYAFNPDRSVTATGTMSGSVNSQLGKVVVLIDDGLDQPDNDEAKRFYKYARPYLWDNNVKMAPGVNYTGPSVGSSDFVSGHTVGAWRRAASMAYAMPERFQEFYARAMIHGQSRVWGGAHSPLASIGGRMSGLAIAAANLYSSENPDLKQELRNPDITAQAKREARDQALTVMQARAGTTTWREFYDYLHAGQNTDPAGQDYDRFADHGKNKAAFLEGMNYGMTDQIIHPTDLAPVVPKGAEVLIETRYPYLTSEQRRVVLKTTAFPSGYPVMTDEEGWGRLNMFAAGDGYGQFNGLVTIDMDSSLGTFATYDIWRNDISGEGKLVFNGDGTLKLGGRNAYSGGTLINGGALEAASASALGSGSVQVNGGTLIVSAGAPLEVGNNYTQSAGAHLEVVIGADDQVGVQVKNTAKIEDGTLHVKFAPGYQPIAGTTLRIISAGRMEGDFSKVTVDNWNVLSVFTPTGISVDLAEPK
;
A
#
# COMPACT_ATOMS: atom_id res chain seq x y z
N MET A 1 -12.24 46.86 -20.62
CA MET A 1 -10.79 46.94 -20.35
C MET A 1 -10.24 45.54 -20.52
N GLU A 2 -9.77 45.26 -21.73
CA GLU A 2 -9.07 44.02 -22.11
C GLU A 2 -7.64 44.05 -21.55
N PHE A 3 -7.11 42.90 -21.15
CA PHE A 3 -5.67 42.69 -21.12
C PHE A 3 -5.30 41.33 -21.73
N GLN A 4 -4.29 41.41 -22.58
CA GLN A 4 -3.90 40.49 -23.62
C GLN A 4 -2.97 39.38 -23.14
N ARG A 5 -3.10 38.23 -23.81
CA ARG A 5 -2.14 37.13 -23.87
C ARG A 5 -0.90 37.56 -24.67
N ASN A 6 0.31 37.22 -24.21
CA ASN A 6 1.50 37.18 -25.05
C ASN A 6 2.02 35.74 -25.18
N LYS A 7 2.05 35.26 -26.43
CA LYS A 7 2.79 34.09 -26.91
C LYS A 7 3.96 34.61 -27.78
N LEU A 8 5.18 34.10 -27.60
CA LEU A 8 6.26 34.09 -28.60
C LEU A 8 6.55 32.61 -28.88
N ALA A 9 6.34 32.04 -30.08
CA ALA A 9 6.88 32.28 -31.42
C ALA A 9 8.12 31.38 -31.70
N TYR A 10 7.84 30.27 -32.39
CA TYR A 10 8.75 29.40 -33.13
C TYR A 10 9.42 30.16 -34.30
N ALA A 11 10.66 29.81 -34.63
CA ALA A 11 11.26 30.15 -35.92
C ALA A 11 11.80 28.89 -36.60
N VAL A 12 11.24 28.61 -37.78
CA VAL A 12 11.68 27.62 -38.78
C VAL A 12 12.63 28.32 -39.75
N PHE A 13 13.68 27.62 -40.21
CA PHE A 13 14.33 27.94 -41.48
C PHE A 13 14.43 26.68 -42.35
N LEU A 14 13.90 26.80 -43.56
CA LEU A 14 13.97 25.82 -44.65
C LEU A 14 14.55 26.57 -45.87
N ALA A 15 15.51 25.98 -46.58
CA ALA A 15 15.77 26.32 -47.98
C ALA A 15 16.44 25.15 -48.73
N CYS A 16 15.86 24.87 -49.91
CA CYS A 16 16.21 23.95 -51.00
C CYS A 16 17.66 24.17 -51.55
N ALA A 17 18.28 23.33 -52.40
CA ALA A 17 17.78 22.71 -53.63
C ALA A 17 18.80 21.75 -54.31
N ILE A 18 18.27 20.68 -54.90
CA ILE A 18 18.46 20.13 -56.27
C ILE A 18 19.81 19.50 -56.74
N SER A 19 19.60 18.28 -57.28
CA SER A 19 20.38 17.28 -58.04
C SER A 19 21.41 17.70 -59.11
N LEU A 20 22.41 16.85 -59.38
CA LEU A 20 22.53 16.02 -60.62
C LEU A 20 23.84 15.20 -60.68
N ALA A 21 23.76 14.06 -61.37
CA ALA A 21 24.80 13.07 -61.60
C ALA A 21 25.91 13.53 -62.57
N GLY A 22 27.10 12.93 -62.43
CA GLY A 22 28.19 13.01 -63.39
C GLY A 22 29.15 11.83 -63.26
N CYS A 23 29.26 11.04 -64.33
CA CYS A 23 30.17 9.93 -64.50
C CYS A 23 31.51 10.43 -65.09
N GLY A 24 32.65 9.87 -64.69
CA GLY A 24 33.94 10.10 -65.36
C GLY A 24 35.15 9.62 -64.56
N GLY A 25 35.81 8.56 -65.03
CA GLY A 25 37.02 7.98 -64.42
C GLY A 25 38.34 8.57 -64.93
N GLY A 26 39.44 8.16 -64.28
CA GLY A 26 40.83 8.37 -64.75
C GLY A 26 41.86 8.35 -63.61
N ASP A 27 42.73 7.34 -63.62
CA ASP A 27 43.81 7.01 -62.67
C ASP A 27 44.80 8.13 -62.30
N SER A 28 45.33 8.11 -61.07
CA SER A 28 46.75 7.76 -60.78
C SER A 28 47.19 8.06 -59.34
N GLY A 29 47.82 7.06 -58.70
CA GLY A 29 48.82 7.25 -57.62
C GLY A 29 48.34 7.17 -56.16
N SER A 30 48.41 5.97 -55.56
CA SER A 30 48.36 5.77 -54.10
C SER A 30 49.48 6.51 -53.35
N PRO A 31 49.29 6.78 -52.05
CA PRO A 31 49.94 5.93 -51.07
C PRO A 31 48.92 5.28 -50.12
N ALA A 32 49.27 4.06 -49.68
CA ALA A 32 48.47 3.25 -48.78
C ALA A 32 48.12 4.01 -47.49
N VAL A 33 46.82 4.19 -47.26
CA VAL A 33 46.28 4.45 -45.93
C VAL A 33 46.34 3.09 -45.20
N PRO A 34 46.90 2.99 -43.99
CA PRO A 34 46.80 1.75 -43.24
C PRO A 34 45.31 1.51 -42.97
N ASP A 35 44.81 0.33 -43.35
CA ASP A 35 43.51 -0.14 -42.89
C ASP A 35 43.52 -0.04 -41.36
N GLU A 36 42.73 0.89 -40.82
CA GLU A 36 42.37 0.80 -39.42
C GLU A 36 41.70 -0.56 -39.23
N PRO A 37 42.05 -1.32 -38.18
CA PRO A 37 41.35 -2.56 -37.90
C PRO A 37 39.90 -2.17 -37.62
N VAL A 38 39.02 -2.46 -38.59
CA VAL A 38 37.59 -2.51 -38.34
C VAL A 38 37.42 -3.64 -37.34
N THR A 39 37.38 -3.29 -36.05
CA THR A 39 36.93 -4.19 -35.00
C THR A 39 35.54 -4.66 -35.42
N PRO A 40 35.30 -5.96 -35.59
CA PRO A 40 33.95 -6.43 -35.83
C PRO A 40 33.14 -6.01 -34.61
N THR A 41 32.19 -5.08 -34.78
CA THR A 41 31.16 -4.88 -33.76
C THR A 41 30.36 -6.16 -33.71
N HIS A 42 30.63 -6.98 -32.69
CA HIS A 42 29.94 -8.24 -32.48
C HIS A 42 28.47 -7.91 -32.18
N PRO A 43 27.50 -8.40 -32.98
CA PRO A 43 26.08 -8.09 -32.79
C PRO A 43 25.47 -8.68 -31.51
N ASP A 44 26.29 -9.29 -30.64
CA ASP A 44 25.87 -10.01 -29.44
C ASP A 44 26.38 -9.37 -28.14
N THR A 45 26.90 -8.12 -28.19
CA THR A 45 27.23 -7.41 -26.96
C THR A 45 25.92 -7.16 -26.20
N PRO A 46 25.73 -7.68 -24.98
CA PRO A 46 24.53 -7.38 -24.22
C PRO A 46 24.44 -5.87 -23.99
N THR A 47 23.49 -5.23 -24.66
CA THR A 47 23.20 -3.81 -24.48
C THR A 47 22.34 -3.63 -23.24
N GLU A 48 22.41 -2.43 -22.66
CA GLU A 48 21.49 -2.01 -21.61
C GLU A 48 20.04 -2.33 -22.00
N PRO A 49 19.20 -2.81 -21.06
CA PRO A 49 17.77 -2.95 -21.32
C PRO A 49 17.21 -1.62 -21.81
N ALA A 50 16.55 -1.61 -22.97
CA ALA A 50 16.00 -0.38 -23.54
C ALA A 50 15.00 0.25 -22.57
N ASP A 51 15.05 1.58 -22.43
CA ASP A 51 14.01 2.29 -21.69
C ASP A 51 12.68 2.16 -22.42
N PRO A 52 11.57 1.86 -21.70
CA PRO A 52 10.24 1.99 -22.25
C PRO A 52 9.97 3.42 -22.73
N ASP A 53 9.13 3.57 -23.75
CA ASP A 53 8.78 4.89 -24.32
C ASP A 53 7.99 5.81 -23.37
N PHE A 54 7.61 5.32 -22.18
CA PHE A 54 6.82 6.08 -21.21
C PHE A 54 7.15 5.75 -19.75
N VAL A 55 6.85 6.72 -18.88
CA VAL A 55 6.82 6.57 -17.41
C VAL A 55 5.36 6.40 -17.00
N ASP A 56 5.06 5.39 -16.17
CA ASP A 56 3.68 5.17 -15.71
C ASP A 56 3.24 6.34 -14.82
N SER A 57 1.95 6.68 -14.89
CA SER A 57 1.37 7.77 -14.11
C SER A 57 -0.05 7.43 -13.67
N ALA A 58 -0.47 8.12 -12.60
CA ALA A 58 -1.81 8.07 -12.05
C ALA A 58 -2.26 9.52 -11.78
N PRO A 59 -2.55 10.31 -12.81
CA PRO A 59 -2.93 11.71 -12.64
C PRO A 59 -4.19 11.85 -11.78
N VAL A 60 -4.36 13.02 -11.15
CA VAL A 60 -5.62 13.35 -10.46
C VAL A 60 -6.73 13.49 -11.51
N ASN A 61 -7.91 12.93 -11.19
CA ASN A 61 -9.08 13.09 -12.03
C ASN A 61 -9.78 14.42 -11.70
N ASP A 62 -9.40 15.50 -12.38
CA ASP A 62 -9.97 16.85 -12.16
C ASP A 62 -11.44 16.98 -12.60
N ALA A 63 -12.02 15.96 -13.25
CA ALA A 63 -13.42 15.95 -13.62
C ALA A 63 -14.37 15.59 -12.45
N VAL A 64 -13.83 15.07 -11.34
CA VAL A 64 -14.59 14.63 -10.17
C VAL A 64 -14.28 15.55 -8.99
N THR A 65 -15.30 15.96 -8.24
CA THR A 65 -15.10 16.74 -7.00
C THR A 65 -14.48 15.86 -5.92
N ALA A 66 -13.16 15.98 -5.74
CA ALA A 66 -12.39 15.18 -4.81
C ALA A 66 -12.88 15.32 -3.37
N TYR A 67 -12.94 14.20 -2.64
CA TYR A 67 -13.33 14.16 -1.23
C TYR A 67 -12.46 15.09 -0.39
N VAL A 68 -11.13 15.08 -0.60
CA VAL A 68 -10.20 15.90 0.19
C VAL A 68 -10.47 17.41 0.05
N ASP A 69 -10.93 17.86 -1.12
CA ASP A 69 -11.27 19.26 -1.38
C ASP A 69 -12.66 19.63 -0.86
N ALA A 70 -13.58 18.66 -0.78
CA ALA A 70 -14.94 18.85 -0.30
C ALA A 70 -15.17 18.31 1.12
N SER A 71 -14.12 17.95 1.86
CA SER A 71 -14.23 17.25 3.14
C SER A 71 -14.96 18.07 4.20
N TYR A 72 -14.89 19.40 4.12
CA TYR A 72 -15.65 20.34 4.95
C TYR A 72 -17.17 20.16 4.85
N SER A 73 -17.68 19.58 3.75
CA SER A 73 -19.11 19.35 3.56
C SER A 73 -19.63 18.16 4.38
N ASN A 74 -18.74 17.24 4.76
CA ASN A 74 -19.10 16.03 5.50
C ASN A 74 -19.18 16.34 7.01
N THR A 75 -20.21 17.11 7.39
CA THR A 75 -20.35 17.66 8.74
C THR A 75 -21.70 17.37 9.35
N GLN A 76 -21.65 17.00 10.63
CA GLN A 76 -22.85 16.60 11.36
C GLN A 76 -23.89 17.72 11.44
N ASN A 77 -25.14 17.42 11.12
CA ASN A 77 -26.30 18.31 11.22
C ASN A 77 -26.21 19.58 10.36
N ASN A 78 -25.41 19.56 9.29
CA ASN A 78 -25.36 20.67 8.35
C ASN A 78 -26.44 20.55 7.27
N VAL A 79 -27.41 21.47 7.30
CA VAL A 79 -28.55 21.47 6.37
C VAL A 79 -28.18 21.85 4.93
N CYS A 80 -26.99 22.42 4.72
CA CYS A 80 -26.47 22.75 3.40
C CYS A 80 -25.93 21.51 2.65
N HIS A 81 -25.59 20.43 3.38
CA HIS A 81 -24.91 19.25 2.82
C HIS A 81 -25.67 17.97 3.13
N VAL A 82 -26.83 17.81 2.49
CA VAL A 82 -27.77 16.69 2.78
C VAL A 82 -28.09 15.81 1.58
N THR A 83 -27.44 16.03 0.44
CA THR A 83 -27.62 15.26 -0.80
C THR A 83 -26.29 14.65 -1.27
N VAL A 84 -26.35 13.77 -2.28
CA VAL A 84 -25.17 13.24 -2.98
C VAL A 84 -24.31 14.39 -3.53
N ASP A 85 -24.92 15.37 -4.19
CA ASP A 85 -24.17 16.48 -4.82
C ASP A 85 -23.50 17.40 -3.79
N THR A 86 -24.09 17.56 -2.62
CA THR A 86 -23.68 18.59 -1.64
C THR A 86 -22.82 18.05 -0.51
N ASN A 87 -22.76 16.73 -0.29
CA ASN A 87 -22.05 16.13 0.84
C ASN A 87 -21.04 15.08 0.35
N ALA A 88 -19.76 15.33 0.62
CA ALA A 88 -18.67 14.44 0.20
C ALA A 88 -18.76 13.02 0.79
N GLY A 89 -19.23 12.87 2.03
CA GLY A 89 -19.40 11.55 2.67
C GLY A 89 -20.57 10.75 2.09
N ILE A 90 -21.64 11.43 1.66
CA ILE A 90 -22.75 10.78 0.94
C ILE A 90 -22.27 10.35 -0.45
N ARG A 91 -21.65 11.28 -1.21
CA ARG A 91 -21.13 11.04 -2.57
C ARG A 91 -20.15 9.88 -2.62
N LEU A 92 -19.21 9.82 -1.69
CA LEU A 92 -18.20 8.76 -1.62
C LEU A 92 -18.80 7.34 -1.62
N ALA A 93 -20.00 7.19 -1.07
CA ALA A 93 -20.66 5.89 -0.91
C ALA A 93 -21.85 5.69 -1.87
N ASP A 94 -21.96 6.51 -2.92
CA ASP A 94 -23.10 6.55 -3.84
C ASP A 94 -23.30 5.27 -4.64
N GLY A 95 -22.26 4.46 -4.86
CA GLY A 95 -22.37 3.12 -5.44
C GLY A 95 -23.28 2.18 -4.64
N PHE A 96 -23.69 2.54 -3.42
CA PHE A 96 -24.74 1.82 -2.70
C PHE A 96 -26.15 2.07 -3.28
N LEU A 97 -26.37 3.17 -4.01
CA LEU A 97 -27.63 3.49 -4.69
C LEU A 97 -28.00 2.48 -5.79
N ASP A 98 -27.00 1.83 -6.39
CA ASP A 98 -27.20 0.73 -7.36
C ASP A 98 -27.82 -0.53 -6.73
N ILE A 99 -27.82 -0.59 -5.39
CA ILE A 99 -28.32 -1.72 -4.60
C ILE A 99 -29.57 -1.30 -3.83
N TRP A 100 -29.60 -0.08 -3.31
CA TRP A 100 -30.64 0.43 -2.43
C TRP A 100 -30.89 1.92 -2.64
N THR A 101 -32.13 2.30 -2.97
CA THR A 101 -32.54 3.71 -3.05
C THR A 101 -33.33 4.10 -1.80
N PRO A 102 -32.88 5.10 -1.01
CA PRO A 102 -33.63 5.56 0.15
C PRO A 102 -34.95 6.23 -0.25
N ALA A 103 -35.94 6.22 0.65
CA ALA A 103 -37.27 6.77 0.41
C ALA A 103 -37.25 8.27 0.07
N THR A 104 -36.22 8.98 0.54
CA THR A 104 -35.89 10.36 0.18
C THR A 104 -34.39 10.44 -0.07
N LEU A 105 -33.99 11.22 -1.09
CA LEU A 105 -32.59 11.52 -1.39
C LEU A 105 -32.08 12.70 -0.54
N LEU A 106 -32.42 12.68 0.75
CA LEU A 106 -32.05 13.68 1.74
C LEU A 106 -31.53 13.00 3.01
N ALA A 107 -30.55 13.62 3.67
CA ALA A 107 -30.04 13.22 4.99
C ALA A 107 -31.04 13.58 6.13
N ASP A 108 -32.21 12.96 6.11
CA ASP A 108 -33.39 13.40 6.87
C ASP A 108 -33.89 12.42 7.94
N ALA A 109 -33.30 11.22 8.06
CA ALA A 109 -33.73 10.10 8.92
C ALA A 109 -34.37 10.51 10.26
N GLY A 110 -35.70 10.70 10.27
CA GLY A 110 -36.51 11.14 11.41
C GLY A 110 -36.13 12.48 12.06
N ARG A 111 -35.24 13.27 11.43
CA ARG A 111 -34.72 14.53 11.97
C ARG A 111 -34.76 15.60 10.89
N GLY A 112 -35.88 16.31 10.86
CA GLY A 112 -36.01 17.52 10.04
C GLY A 112 -35.17 18.66 10.62
N ALA A 113 -34.82 19.62 9.77
CA ALA A 113 -34.05 20.79 10.14
C ALA A 113 -34.62 22.05 9.47
N ARG A 114 -34.54 23.18 10.17
CA ARG A 114 -34.98 24.47 9.62
C ARG A 114 -34.01 24.91 8.51
N ALA A 115 -34.47 25.76 7.60
CA ALA A 115 -33.60 26.42 6.65
C ALA A 115 -32.48 27.16 7.38
N ALA A 116 -31.28 27.12 6.84
CA ALA A 116 -30.17 27.97 7.27
C ALA A 116 -30.04 29.16 6.31
N GLY A 117 -28.99 29.97 6.51
CA GLY A 117 -28.65 31.06 5.58
C GLY A 117 -28.12 30.51 4.25
N THR A 118 -26.95 30.97 3.85
CA THR A 118 -26.24 30.43 2.69
C THR A 118 -25.07 29.57 3.14
N ASP A 119 -24.71 28.62 2.31
CA ASP A 119 -23.46 27.88 2.43
C ASP A 119 -22.28 28.88 2.39
N PRO A 120 -21.35 28.85 3.36
CA PRO A 120 -20.27 29.81 3.42
C PRO A 120 -19.24 29.65 2.29
N VAL A 121 -19.18 28.47 1.66
CA VAL A 121 -18.23 28.14 0.59
C VAL A 121 -18.86 28.36 -0.79
N THR A 122 -20.08 27.84 -1.02
CA THR A 122 -20.73 27.94 -2.33
C THR A 122 -21.59 29.20 -2.50
N GLY A 123 -22.02 29.82 -1.39
CA GLY A 123 -22.96 30.94 -1.40
C GLY A 123 -24.41 30.55 -1.72
N GLU A 124 -24.69 29.26 -1.91
CA GLU A 124 -26.03 28.76 -2.23
C GLU A 124 -26.95 28.77 -1.00
N ALA A 125 -28.26 28.96 -1.21
CA ALA A 125 -29.23 28.95 -0.12
C ALA A 125 -29.40 27.53 0.44
N CYS A 126 -29.46 27.40 1.78
CA CYS A 126 -29.65 26.11 2.44
C CYS A 126 -31.11 25.91 2.86
N PRO A 127 -31.93 25.22 2.06
CA PRO A 127 -33.36 25.07 2.33
C PRO A 127 -33.63 24.23 3.58
N ALA A 128 -34.86 24.32 4.09
CA ALA A 128 -35.30 23.44 5.18
C ALA A 128 -35.34 21.99 4.71
N VAL A 129 -34.97 21.07 5.62
CA VAL A 129 -35.02 19.63 5.39
C VAL A 129 -36.22 19.07 6.15
N PRO A 130 -37.26 18.55 5.47
CA PRO A 130 -38.37 17.89 6.15
C PRO A 130 -37.90 16.70 6.99
N ALA A 131 -38.62 16.37 8.06
CA ALA A 131 -38.32 15.14 8.79
C ALA A 131 -38.71 13.92 7.96
N GLY A 132 -37.77 12.98 7.77
CA GLY A 132 -38.04 11.73 7.07
C GLY A 132 -38.99 10.82 7.87
N THR A 133 -39.67 9.92 7.17
CA THR A 133 -40.65 8.97 7.75
C THR A 133 -40.05 7.63 8.17
N TRP A 134 -38.75 7.43 7.95
CA TRP A 134 -38.08 6.17 8.30
C TRP A 134 -38.09 5.94 9.81
N ASP A 135 -38.54 4.76 10.22
CA ASP A 135 -38.68 4.35 11.62
C ASP A 135 -37.55 3.42 12.11
N GLY A 136 -36.54 3.19 11.27
CA GLY A 136 -35.43 2.28 11.56
C GLY A 136 -35.62 0.86 11.03
N ASN A 137 -36.82 0.50 10.56
CA ASN A 137 -37.10 -0.84 10.02
C ASN A 137 -36.64 -1.00 8.56
N ALA A 138 -36.49 -2.26 8.16
CA ALA A 138 -36.14 -2.67 6.79
C ALA A 138 -37.13 -2.15 5.73
N ASN A 139 -38.43 -2.21 6.03
CA ASN A 139 -39.49 -1.96 5.04
C ASN A 139 -39.90 -0.48 4.87
N SER A 140 -39.29 0.43 5.63
CA SER A 140 -39.73 1.85 5.70
C SER A 140 -38.67 2.84 5.22
N GLY A 141 -37.44 2.39 4.95
CA GLY A 141 -36.30 3.26 4.67
C GLY A 141 -36.06 3.57 3.19
N GLY A 142 -36.61 2.76 2.28
CA GLY A 142 -36.29 2.81 0.86
C GLY A 142 -36.67 1.54 0.11
N THR A 143 -36.08 1.33 -1.05
CA THR A 143 -36.36 0.23 -1.98
C THR A 143 -35.08 -0.48 -2.40
N VAL A 144 -35.10 -1.82 -2.39
CA VAL A 144 -34.03 -2.64 -2.95
C VAL A 144 -34.07 -2.56 -4.48
N ILE A 145 -32.95 -2.16 -5.09
CA ILE A 145 -32.78 -2.04 -6.54
C ILE A 145 -32.14 -3.31 -7.11
N ASN A 146 -31.08 -3.80 -6.46
CA ASN A 146 -30.41 -5.03 -6.85
C ASN A 146 -30.66 -6.14 -5.81
N GLN A 147 -31.69 -6.95 -6.07
CA GLN A 147 -32.10 -8.02 -5.16
C GLN A 147 -31.01 -9.07 -4.95
N ALA A 148 -30.26 -9.44 -6.00
CA ALA A 148 -29.23 -10.48 -5.91
C ALA A 148 -28.09 -10.08 -4.95
N VAL A 149 -27.58 -8.86 -5.09
CA VAL A 149 -26.53 -8.33 -4.21
C VAL A 149 -27.05 -8.11 -2.79
N HIS A 150 -28.27 -7.58 -2.65
CA HIS A 150 -28.90 -7.42 -1.35
C HIS A 150 -29.05 -8.77 -0.62
N ASP A 151 -29.56 -9.79 -1.31
CA ASP A 151 -29.73 -11.13 -0.75
C ASP A 151 -28.39 -11.78 -0.41
N ALA A 152 -27.34 -11.55 -1.21
CA ALA A 152 -25.98 -12.00 -0.90
C ALA A 152 -25.43 -11.31 0.35
N ASN A 153 -25.62 -9.99 0.49
CA ASN A 153 -25.19 -9.21 1.65
C ASN A 153 -25.83 -9.73 2.96
N ILE A 154 -27.15 -9.94 2.97
CA ILE A 154 -27.86 -10.46 4.15
C ILE A 154 -27.52 -11.94 4.42
N ARG A 155 -27.47 -12.78 3.37
CA ARG A 155 -27.10 -14.19 3.50
C ARG A 155 -25.70 -14.37 4.07
N PHE A 156 -24.74 -13.53 3.69
CA PHE A 156 -23.41 -13.55 4.29
C PHE A 156 -23.49 -13.24 5.80
N SER A 157 -24.22 -12.20 6.22
CA SER A 157 -24.41 -11.91 7.66
C SER A 157 -25.05 -13.09 8.42
N VAL A 158 -26.03 -13.78 7.83
CA VAL A 158 -26.60 -15.00 8.41
C VAL A 158 -25.53 -16.08 8.54
N GLN A 159 -24.80 -16.40 7.46
CA GLN A 159 -23.76 -17.43 7.49
C GLN A 159 -22.65 -17.10 8.50
N ALA A 160 -22.14 -15.87 8.47
CA ALA A 160 -21.08 -15.39 9.32
C ALA A 160 -21.46 -15.49 10.80
N THR A 161 -22.67 -15.08 11.18
CA THR A 161 -23.13 -15.12 12.57
C THR A 161 -23.49 -16.53 13.05
N ASN A 162 -23.89 -17.43 12.15
CA ASN A 162 -24.22 -18.81 12.51
C ASN A 162 -23.01 -19.74 12.57
N ASN A 163 -21.96 -19.44 11.79
CA ASN A 163 -20.77 -20.28 11.65
C ASN A 163 -19.51 -19.68 12.29
N ARG A 164 -19.61 -18.54 12.98
CA ARG A 164 -18.45 -17.89 13.61
C ARG A 164 -17.72 -18.83 14.56
N SER A 165 -16.39 -18.83 14.50
CA SER A 165 -15.54 -19.52 15.47
C SER A 165 -15.64 -18.84 16.84
N LEU A 166 -15.13 -19.51 17.89
CA LEU A 166 -15.02 -18.90 19.21
C LEU A 166 -14.14 -17.64 19.18
N GLU A 167 -13.03 -17.66 18.43
CA GLU A 167 -12.14 -16.50 18.27
C GLU A 167 -12.85 -15.32 17.59
N GLN A 168 -13.67 -15.59 16.58
CA GLN A 168 -14.46 -14.56 15.90
C GLN A 168 -15.56 -13.99 16.81
N GLU A 169 -16.22 -14.83 17.60
CA GLU A 169 -17.21 -14.38 18.58
C GLU A 169 -16.58 -13.52 19.69
N GLU A 170 -15.43 -13.95 20.23
CA GLU A 170 -14.68 -13.19 21.21
C GLU A 170 -14.24 -11.84 20.64
N THR A 171 -13.64 -11.83 19.44
CA THR A 171 -13.24 -10.58 18.76
C THR A 171 -14.45 -9.65 18.55
N ALA A 172 -15.60 -10.18 18.11
CA ALA A 172 -16.82 -9.38 17.94
C ALA A 172 -17.38 -8.84 19.26
N SER A 173 -17.29 -9.63 20.33
CA SER A 173 -17.78 -9.25 21.66
C SER A 173 -16.91 -8.16 22.29
N ILE A 174 -15.58 -8.21 22.09
CA ILE A 174 -14.60 -7.23 22.58
C ILE A 174 -14.67 -5.93 21.79
N ASP A 175 -14.63 -6.03 20.47
CA ASP A 175 -14.45 -4.85 19.65
C ASP A 175 -15.68 -3.92 19.61
N GLN A 176 -16.84 -4.40 20.04
CA GLN A 176 -18.06 -3.62 20.08
C GLN A 176 -18.07 -2.57 21.20
N PRO A 177 -17.83 -2.92 22.48
CA PRO A 177 -17.82 -1.95 23.58
C PRO A 177 -16.45 -1.27 23.80
N VAL A 178 -15.34 -1.85 23.34
CA VAL A 178 -14.01 -1.26 23.57
C VAL A 178 -13.72 -0.15 22.56
N HIS A 179 -13.17 0.96 23.05
CA HIS A 179 -12.88 2.13 22.22
C HIS A 179 -11.84 1.83 21.13
N GLY A 180 -12.08 2.32 19.92
CA GLY A 180 -11.26 2.01 18.74
C GLY A 180 -9.78 2.40 18.88
N ALA A 181 -9.45 3.49 19.59
CA ALA A 181 -8.06 3.90 19.81
C ALA A 181 -7.25 2.85 20.58
N TYR A 182 -7.86 2.19 21.56
CA TYR A 182 -7.24 1.07 22.27
C TYR A 182 -7.07 -0.15 21.36
N LEU A 183 -8.11 -0.51 20.62
CA LEU A 183 -8.11 -1.72 19.79
C LEU A 183 -7.06 -1.64 18.67
N MET A 184 -6.87 -0.48 18.06
CA MET A 184 -5.89 -0.33 16.98
C MET A 184 -4.45 -0.47 17.46
N THR A 185 -4.16 -0.32 18.77
CA THR A 185 -2.81 -0.59 19.30
C THR A 185 -2.39 -2.05 19.14
N GLU A 186 -3.33 -2.99 18.95
CA GLU A 186 -3.00 -4.38 18.66
C GLU A 186 -2.17 -4.55 17.37
N GLY A 187 -2.24 -3.59 16.43
CA GLY A 187 -1.37 -3.58 15.25
C GLY A 187 0.12 -3.45 15.58
N MET A 188 0.48 -2.98 16.78
CA MET A 188 1.86 -2.97 17.29
C MET A 188 2.35 -4.33 17.77
N GLY A 189 1.50 -5.35 17.80
CA GLY A 189 1.87 -6.70 18.23
C GLY A 189 2.36 -6.73 19.68
N HIS A 190 3.50 -7.36 19.93
CA HIS A 190 4.11 -7.44 21.25
C HIS A 190 4.44 -6.06 21.87
N MET A 191 4.55 -5.02 21.05
CA MET A 191 4.78 -3.63 21.51
C MET A 191 3.49 -2.85 21.80
N ALA A 192 2.31 -3.47 21.71
CA ALA A 192 1.02 -2.82 21.98
C ALA A 192 0.96 -2.20 23.38
N GLN A 193 1.45 -2.89 24.42
CA GLN A 193 1.43 -2.33 25.77
C GLN A 193 2.40 -1.15 25.92
N ALA A 194 3.60 -1.24 25.34
CA ALA A 194 4.56 -0.14 25.35
C ALA A 194 3.99 1.12 24.68
N TRP A 195 3.24 0.95 23.59
CA TRP A 195 2.52 2.05 22.93
C TRP A 195 1.43 2.65 23.82
N ARG A 196 0.61 1.81 24.47
CA ARG A 196 -0.45 2.28 25.39
C ARG A 196 0.12 3.09 26.54
N ASP A 197 1.17 2.60 27.18
CA ASP A 197 1.85 3.32 28.27
C ASP A 197 2.42 4.67 27.79
N ALA A 198 3.01 4.70 26.59
CA ALA A 198 3.61 5.91 26.02
C ALA A 198 2.57 6.95 25.59
N SER A 199 1.40 6.51 25.15
CA SER A 199 0.26 7.35 24.73
C SER A 199 -0.64 7.78 25.90
N GLY A 200 -0.40 7.29 27.11
CA GLY A 200 -1.19 7.62 28.30
C GLY A 200 -2.54 6.89 28.36
N ILE A 201 -2.71 5.84 27.56
CA ILE A 201 -3.85 4.92 27.67
C ILE A 201 -3.70 4.13 28.96
N THR A 202 -4.64 4.30 29.88
CA THR A 202 -4.66 3.62 31.19
C THR A 202 -5.72 2.53 31.27
N GLY A 203 -6.57 2.43 30.26
CA GLY A 203 -7.68 1.49 30.23
C GLY A 203 -7.24 0.05 29.98
N SER A 204 -8.14 -0.87 30.30
CA SER A 204 -8.02 -2.29 29.98
C SER A 204 -9.39 -2.93 29.88
N TYR A 205 -9.47 -4.06 29.18
CA TYR A 205 -10.69 -4.85 29.09
C TYR A 205 -10.46 -6.28 29.58
N ALA A 206 -11.54 -6.93 29.99
CA ALA A 206 -11.58 -8.35 30.30
C ALA A 206 -12.74 -9.00 29.56
N PHE A 207 -12.46 -10.14 28.91
CA PHE A 207 -13.49 -11.03 28.39
C PHE A 207 -13.85 -12.04 29.50
N ASN A 208 -15.06 -11.93 30.03
CA ASN A 208 -15.49 -12.69 31.20
C ASN A 208 -15.91 -14.12 30.80
N PRO A 209 -15.91 -15.09 31.73
CA PRO A 209 -16.38 -16.46 31.44
C PRO A 209 -17.83 -16.56 30.95
N ASP A 210 -18.67 -15.58 31.28
CA ASP A 210 -20.04 -15.45 30.77
C ASP A 210 -20.13 -14.78 29.39
N ARG A 211 -18.96 -14.53 28.76
CA ARG A 211 -18.77 -13.87 27.46
C ARG A 211 -19.16 -12.40 27.41
N SER A 212 -19.42 -11.78 28.56
CA SER A 212 -19.52 -10.32 28.62
C SER A 212 -18.13 -9.68 28.58
N VAL A 213 -18.08 -8.40 28.19
CA VAL A 213 -16.85 -7.62 28.19
C VAL A 213 -16.96 -6.49 29.20
N THR A 214 -16.00 -6.44 30.11
CA THR A 214 -15.84 -5.33 31.04
C THR A 214 -14.69 -4.47 30.55
N ALA A 215 -14.95 -3.18 30.29
CA ALA A 215 -13.93 -2.19 29.99
C ALA A 215 -13.79 -1.20 31.16
N THR A 216 -12.56 -0.85 31.53
CA THR A 216 -12.26 0.09 32.62
C THR A 216 -11.16 1.08 32.22
N GLY A 217 -11.05 2.21 32.94
CA GLY A 217 -10.04 3.24 32.71
C GLY A 217 -10.23 4.04 31.40
N THR A 218 -9.21 4.80 31.01
CA THR A 218 -9.23 5.65 29.82
C THR A 218 -8.66 4.89 28.60
N MET A 219 -9.52 4.67 27.61
CA MET A 219 -9.21 3.89 26.40
C MET A 219 -8.79 4.76 25.19
N SER A 220 -8.51 6.03 25.43
CA SER A 220 -8.00 7.01 24.48
C SER A 220 -6.64 7.55 24.94
N GLY A 221 -5.85 8.06 24.01
CA GLY A 221 -4.56 8.67 24.34
C GLY A 221 -4.71 10.01 25.06
N SER A 222 -3.60 10.52 25.58
CA SER A 222 -3.51 11.88 26.12
C SER A 222 -2.50 12.71 25.32
N VAL A 223 -2.88 13.93 24.95
CA VAL A 223 -1.98 14.90 24.30
C VAL A 223 -0.82 15.33 25.19
N ASN A 224 -0.91 15.09 26.50
CA ASN A 224 0.16 15.37 27.47
C ASN A 224 1.09 14.15 27.70
N SER A 225 0.94 13.08 26.91
CA SER A 225 1.74 11.87 27.03
C SER A 225 3.07 11.94 26.26
N GLN A 226 3.91 10.91 26.37
CA GLN A 226 5.15 10.81 25.59
C GLN A 226 4.90 10.73 24.09
N LEU A 227 3.74 10.23 23.68
CA LEU A 227 3.26 10.19 22.30
C LEU A 227 2.21 11.29 22.03
N GLY A 228 2.22 12.40 22.77
CA GLY A 228 1.22 13.46 22.66
C GLY A 228 0.98 13.99 21.24
N LYS A 229 2.02 14.12 20.40
CA LYS A 229 1.89 14.57 19.00
C LYS A 229 1.24 13.51 18.11
N VAL A 230 1.53 12.24 18.40
CA VAL A 230 0.86 11.11 17.74
C VAL A 230 -0.61 11.04 18.17
N VAL A 231 -0.90 11.29 19.45
CA VAL A 231 -2.29 11.39 19.94
C VAL A 231 -3.03 12.54 19.24
N VAL A 232 -2.39 13.69 19.00
CA VAL A 232 -3.01 14.75 18.21
C VAL A 232 -3.36 14.28 16.79
N LEU A 233 -2.46 13.52 16.16
CA LEU A 233 -2.68 12.95 14.82
C LEU A 233 -3.81 11.88 14.79
N ILE A 234 -4.00 11.14 15.88
CA ILE A 234 -4.98 10.04 15.98
C ILE A 234 -6.35 10.52 16.49
N ASP A 235 -6.38 11.40 17.49
CA ASP A 235 -7.58 11.76 18.25
C ASP A 235 -7.99 13.25 18.04
N ASP A 236 -7.09 14.25 18.14
CA ASP A 236 -7.48 15.68 17.97
C ASP A 236 -7.70 16.10 16.50
N GLY A 237 -7.28 15.29 15.52
CA GLY A 237 -7.63 15.47 14.10
C GLY A 237 -8.97 14.86 13.68
N LEU A 238 -9.57 14.02 14.53
CA LEU A 238 -10.51 12.98 14.10
C LEU A 238 -11.72 12.81 15.03
N ASP A 239 -11.97 13.73 15.98
CA ASP A 239 -12.97 13.49 17.03
C ASP A 239 -14.45 13.65 16.56
N GLN A 240 -15.04 12.47 16.24
CA GLN A 240 -16.46 12.05 16.10
C GLN A 240 -17.30 12.43 14.85
N PRO A 241 -18.28 11.57 14.48
CA PRO A 241 -18.28 10.63 13.35
C PRO A 241 -18.71 11.27 12.01
N ASP A 242 -17.79 11.45 11.08
CA ASP A 242 -18.09 12.09 9.77
C ASP A 242 -18.78 11.12 8.78
N ASN A 243 -19.83 10.41 9.19
CA ASN A 243 -20.73 9.69 8.28
C ASN A 243 -22.18 9.61 8.80
N ASP A 244 -22.54 10.39 9.81
CA ASP A 244 -23.92 10.44 10.29
C ASP A 244 -24.87 10.91 9.19
N GLU A 245 -24.43 11.84 8.34
CA GLU A 245 -25.15 12.32 7.17
C GLU A 245 -25.38 11.18 6.18
N ALA A 246 -24.36 10.37 5.88
CA ALA A 246 -24.50 9.17 5.05
C ALA A 246 -25.50 8.19 5.68
N LYS A 247 -25.42 7.91 6.98
CA LYS A 247 -26.40 7.07 7.69
C LYS A 247 -27.82 7.62 7.57
N ARG A 248 -27.99 8.93 7.71
CA ARG A 248 -29.28 9.62 7.61
C ARG A 248 -29.81 9.70 6.18
N PHE A 249 -28.93 9.68 5.20
CA PHE A 249 -29.26 9.67 3.78
C PHE A 249 -29.71 8.27 3.35
N TYR A 250 -28.87 7.25 3.56
CA TYR A 250 -29.12 5.89 3.06
C TYR A 250 -30.24 5.16 3.82
N LYS A 251 -30.45 5.43 5.11
CA LYS A 251 -31.60 4.89 5.87
C LYS A 251 -31.76 3.36 5.74
N TYR A 252 -30.64 2.65 5.75
CA TYR A 252 -30.61 1.21 5.51
C TYR A 252 -30.62 0.46 6.84
N ALA A 253 -31.54 -0.48 7.00
CA ALA A 253 -31.71 -1.20 8.26
C ALA A 253 -30.59 -2.21 8.50
N ARG A 254 -30.31 -2.50 9.78
CA ARG A 254 -29.32 -3.50 10.23
C ARG A 254 -29.69 -4.90 9.78
N PRO A 255 -28.71 -5.80 9.57
CA PRO A 255 -28.97 -7.12 8.98
C PRO A 255 -29.96 -7.97 9.80
N TYR A 256 -29.98 -7.85 11.14
CA TYR A 256 -30.95 -8.56 11.99
C TYR A 256 -32.40 -8.07 11.84
N LEU A 257 -32.63 -6.91 11.22
CA LEU A 257 -33.97 -6.41 10.89
C LEU A 257 -34.44 -6.90 9.51
N TRP A 258 -33.53 -7.43 8.70
CA TRP A 258 -33.83 -8.04 7.40
C TRP A 258 -34.06 -9.55 7.52
N ASP A 259 -33.28 -10.23 8.37
CA ASP A 259 -33.39 -11.68 8.58
C ASP A 259 -33.18 -12.04 10.06
N ASN A 260 -34.18 -12.70 10.65
CA ASN A 260 -34.18 -13.13 12.06
C ASN A 260 -33.13 -14.23 12.36
N ASN A 261 -32.50 -14.82 11.34
CA ASN A 261 -31.43 -15.81 11.51
C ASN A 261 -30.06 -15.14 11.76
N VAL A 262 -29.94 -13.82 11.65
CA VAL A 262 -28.72 -13.09 12.02
C VAL A 262 -28.59 -13.10 13.55
N LYS A 263 -27.56 -13.76 14.06
CA LYS A 263 -27.34 -13.94 15.51
C LYS A 263 -26.40 -12.87 16.06
N MET A 264 -26.85 -12.12 17.06
CA MET A 264 -25.99 -11.19 17.79
C MET A 264 -24.93 -11.96 18.59
N ALA A 265 -23.69 -11.45 18.60
CA ALA A 265 -22.67 -11.95 19.52
C ALA A 265 -22.91 -11.43 20.96
N PRO A 266 -22.45 -12.16 22.00
CA PRO A 266 -22.47 -11.65 23.37
C PRO A 266 -21.87 -10.23 23.48
N GLY A 267 -22.45 -9.37 24.32
CA GLY A 267 -21.98 -7.98 24.47
C GLY A 267 -22.34 -7.03 23.31
N VAL A 268 -22.83 -7.55 22.18
CA VAL A 268 -23.29 -6.73 21.05
C VAL A 268 -24.76 -6.34 21.24
N ASN A 269 -24.96 -5.21 21.93
CA ASN A 269 -26.28 -4.78 22.40
C ASN A 269 -26.94 -3.78 21.45
N TYR A 270 -27.54 -4.26 20.37
CA TYR A 270 -28.49 -3.49 19.56
C TYR A 270 -29.93 -3.90 19.91
N THR A 271 -30.81 -2.92 20.14
CA THR A 271 -32.21 -3.16 20.50
C THR A 271 -33.15 -2.62 19.43
N GLY A 272 -33.78 -3.53 18.68
CA GLY A 272 -34.84 -3.21 17.74
C GLY A 272 -34.46 -2.20 16.63
N PRO A 273 -35.45 -1.67 15.91
CA PRO A 273 -35.27 -0.56 14.98
C PRO A 273 -34.99 0.74 15.70
N SER A 274 -34.11 1.58 15.15
CA SER A 274 -33.78 2.89 15.71
C SER A 274 -33.44 3.90 14.63
N VAL A 275 -34.12 5.04 14.66
CA VAL A 275 -33.89 6.17 13.75
C VAL A 275 -32.53 6.79 14.05
N GLY A 276 -31.66 6.85 13.05
CA GLY A 276 -30.26 7.27 13.20
C GLY A 276 -29.28 6.12 13.46
N SER A 277 -29.76 4.90 13.68
CA SER A 277 -28.93 3.69 13.81
C SER A 277 -28.91 2.87 12.51
N SER A 278 -28.66 3.55 11.39
CA SER A 278 -28.50 2.91 10.07
C SER A 278 -27.34 1.92 10.07
N ASP A 279 -27.49 0.85 9.31
CA ASP A 279 -26.40 -0.08 9.00
C ASP A 279 -25.33 0.61 8.17
N PHE A 280 -25.72 1.13 7.00
CA PHE A 280 -24.81 1.70 6.01
C PHE A 280 -24.63 3.22 6.23
N VAL A 281 -23.40 3.76 6.29
CA VAL A 281 -22.11 3.05 6.41
C VAL A 281 -21.79 2.67 7.87
N SER A 282 -20.92 1.69 8.10
CA SER A 282 -20.54 1.26 9.46
C SER A 282 -19.60 2.27 10.14
N GLY A 283 -20.14 3.11 11.03
CA GLY A 283 -19.36 4.12 11.77
C GLY A 283 -18.24 3.55 12.66
N HIS A 284 -18.39 2.34 13.21
CA HIS A 284 -17.31 1.66 13.93
C HIS A 284 -16.14 1.35 12.99
N THR A 285 -16.44 0.87 11.79
CA THR A 285 -15.44 0.57 10.76
C THR A 285 -14.73 1.85 10.32
N VAL A 286 -15.46 2.93 10.06
CA VAL A 286 -14.88 4.26 9.78
C VAL A 286 -13.89 4.66 10.87
N GLY A 287 -14.32 4.55 12.13
CA GLY A 287 -13.52 4.91 13.30
C GLY A 287 -12.24 4.09 13.46
N ALA A 288 -12.24 2.83 13.04
CA ALA A 288 -11.05 1.97 13.07
C ALA A 288 -10.11 2.27 11.92
N TRP A 289 -10.62 2.36 10.68
CA TRP A 289 -9.80 2.61 9.49
C TRP A 289 -9.09 3.97 9.55
N ARG A 290 -9.78 5.02 10.03
CA ARG A 290 -9.14 6.34 10.18
C ARG A 290 -7.98 6.32 11.18
N ARG A 291 -8.14 5.62 12.30
CA ARG A 291 -7.12 5.51 13.34
C ARG A 291 -5.96 4.64 12.90
N ALA A 292 -6.25 3.51 12.25
CA ALA A 292 -5.22 2.66 11.67
C ALA A 292 -4.39 3.40 10.62
N ALA A 293 -5.02 4.23 9.77
CA ALA A 293 -4.30 5.05 8.80
C ALA A 293 -3.37 6.08 9.48
N SER A 294 -3.84 6.81 10.50
CA SER A 294 -2.99 7.73 11.27
C SER A 294 -1.86 7.02 12.03
N MET A 295 -2.13 5.84 12.60
CA MET A 295 -1.13 5.02 13.28
C MET A 295 -0.09 4.46 12.31
N ALA A 296 -0.52 3.95 11.15
CA ALA A 296 0.36 3.49 10.09
C ALA A 296 1.20 4.64 9.50
N TYR A 297 0.67 5.87 9.46
CA TYR A 297 1.43 7.05 9.09
C TYR A 297 2.53 7.37 10.12
N ALA A 298 2.20 7.37 11.41
CA ALA A 298 3.17 7.66 12.48
C ALA A 298 4.18 6.53 12.70
N MET A 299 3.79 5.28 12.43
CA MET A 299 4.57 4.08 12.71
C MET A 299 4.49 3.09 11.52
N PRO A 300 5.05 3.47 10.35
CA PRO A 300 5.00 2.67 9.12
C PRO A 300 5.78 1.35 9.20
N GLU A 301 6.60 1.15 10.24
CA GLU A 301 7.21 -0.15 10.53
C GLU A 301 6.17 -1.24 10.85
N ARG A 302 4.93 -0.87 11.18
CA ARG A 302 3.80 -1.79 11.43
C ARG A 302 2.62 -1.51 10.49
N PHE A 303 2.91 -1.00 9.29
CA PHE A 303 1.93 -0.46 8.35
C PHE A 303 0.83 -1.47 8.00
N GLN A 304 1.20 -2.66 7.51
CA GLN A 304 0.27 -3.71 7.12
C GLN A 304 -0.53 -4.23 8.32
N GLU A 305 0.08 -4.32 9.50
CA GLU A 305 -0.53 -4.85 10.71
C GLU A 305 -1.64 -3.93 11.23
N PHE A 306 -1.48 -2.60 11.15
CA PHE A 306 -2.56 -1.66 11.47
C PHE A 306 -3.75 -1.80 10.51
N TYR A 307 -3.50 -1.89 9.20
CA TYR A 307 -4.57 -2.07 8.22
C TYR A 307 -5.23 -3.45 8.32
N ALA A 308 -4.48 -4.51 8.65
CA ALA A 308 -5.01 -5.84 8.94
C ALA A 308 -5.92 -5.79 10.18
N ARG A 309 -5.52 -5.08 11.24
CA ARG A 309 -6.33 -4.90 12.44
C ARG A 309 -7.63 -4.12 12.16
N ALA A 310 -7.57 -3.07 11.34
CA ALA A 310 -8.76 -2.32 10.90
C ALA A 310 -9.70 -3.18 10.05
N MET A 311 -9.15 -4.05 9.20
CA MET A 311 -9.96 -4.99 8.43
C MET A 311 -10.68 -6.00 9.34
N ILE A 312 -9.99 -6.61 10.30
CA ILE A 312 -10.62 -7.48 11.32
C ILE A 312 -11.67 -6.71 12.13
N HIS A 313 -11.43 -5.43 12.41
CA HIS A 313 -12.41 -4.57 13.07
C HIS A 313 -13.70 -4.49 12.22
N GLY A 314 -13.61 -4.21 10.92
CA GLY A 314 -14.77 -4.23 10.02
C GLY A 314 -15.49 -5.58 9.97
N GLN A 315 -14.73 -6.68 9.87
CA GLN A 315 -15.28 -8.04 9.82
C GLN A 315 -15.98 -8.45 11.11
N SER A 316 -15.44 -8.05 12.26
CA SER A 316 -16.04 -8.38 13.56
C SER A 316 -17.37 -7.68 13.81
N ARG A 317 -17.67 -6.57 13.11
CA ARG A 317 -19.04 -6.00 13.09
C ARG A 317 -20.04 -6.90 12.35
N VAL A 318 -19.57 -7.65 11.36
CA VAL A 318 -20.36 -8.64 10.62
C VAL A 318 -20.52 -9.93 11.42
N TRP A 319 -19.43 -10.47 12.00
CA TRP A 319 -19.50 -11.64 12.89
C TRP A 319 -20.39 -11.40 14.11
N GLY A 320 -20.41 -10.16 14.61
CA GLY A 320 -21.25 -9.73 15.72
C GLY A 320 -22.72 -9.52 15.37
N GLY A 321 -23.10 -9.53 14.08
CA GLY A 321 -24.47 -9.31 13.60
C GLY A 321 -24.93 -7.85 13.60
N ALA A 322 -24.06 -6.91 13.98
CA ALA A 322 -24.39 -5.49 14.08
C ALA A 322 -24.43 -4.77 12.72
N HIS A 323 -23.54 -5.18 11.80
CA HIS A 323 -23.39 -4.55 10.49
C HIS A 323 -23.31 -5.59 9.36
N SER A 324 -23.77 -5.20 8.16
CA SER A 324 -23.62 -6.04 6.97
C SER A 324 -22.26 -5.86 6.29
N PRO A 325 -21.81 -6.81 5.44
CA PRO A 325 -20.62 -6.66 4.61
C PRO A 325 -20.52 -5.33 3.86
N LEU A 326 -21.60 -4.93 3.17
CA LEU A 326 -21.61 -3.67 2.41
C LEU A 326 -21.43 -2.46 3.32
N ALA A 327 -22.01 -2.46 4.53
CA ALA A 327 -21.79 -1.39 5.49
C ALA A 327 -20.34 -1.31 5.98
N SER A 328 -19.66 -2.44 6.13
CA SER A 328 -18.23 -2.46 6.45
C SER A 328 -17.35 -2.01 5.27
N ILE A 329 -17.70 -2.34 4.03
CA ILE A 329 -17.00 -1.83 2.83
C ILE A 329 -17.13 -0.31 2.74
N GLY A 330 -18.34 0.24 2.85
CA GLY A 330 -18.55 1.69 2.88
C GLY A 330 -17.85 2.37 4.06
N GLY A 331 -17.79 1.70 5.22
CA GLY A 331 -17.05 2.20 6.38
C GLY A 331 -15.54 2.27 6.16
N ARG A 332 -14.95 1.30 5.44
CA ARG A 332 -13.53 1.31 5.03
C ARG A 332 -13.26 2.50 4.09
N MET A 333 -14.10 2.67 3.07
CA MET A 333 -13.99 3.76 2.09
C MET A 333 -13.97 5.12 2.79
N SER A 334 -14.99 5.41 3.61
CA SER A 334 -15.05 6.67 4.34
C SER A 334 -13.90 6.83 5.34
N GLY A 335 -13.49 5.76 6.03
CA GLY A 335 -12.35 5.81 6.95
C GLY A 335 -11.04 6.23 6.28
N LEU A 336 -10.76 5.69 5.08
CA LEU A 336 -9.59 6.06 4.28
C LEU A 336 -9.69 7.51 3.76
N ALA A 337 -10.83 7.90 3.22
CA ALA A 337 -11.04 9.24 2.69
C ALA A 337 -10.91 10.34 3.76
N ILE A 338 -11.48 10.11 4.95
CA ILE A 338 -11.34 11.00 6.11
C ILE A 338 -9.88 11.11 6.56
N ALA A 339 -9.18 9.97 6.69
CA ALA A 339 -7.77 9.98 7.09
C ALA A 339 -6.90 10.73 6.06
N ALA A 340 -7.13 10.50 4.77
CA ALA A 340 -6.42 11.19 3.71
C ALA A 340 -6.70 12.69 3.73
N ALA A 341 -7.96 13.12 3.86
CA ALA A 341 -8.30 14.55 3.95
C ALA A 341 -7.56 15.23 5.12
N ASN A 342 -7.50 14.59 6.28
CA ASN A 342 -6.82 15.13 7.45
C ASN A 342 -5.30 15.18 7.30
N LEU A 343 -4.69 14.19 6.65
CA LEU A 343 -3.24 14.16 6.40
C LEU A 343 -2.83 15.07 5.23
N TYR A 344 -3.68 15.20 4.21
CA TYR A 344 -3.45 15.99 3.00
C TYR A 344 -3.69 17.49 3.23
N SER A 345 -4.55 17.85 4.17
CA SER A 345 -4.88 19.22 4.61
C SER A 345 -3.68 20.19 4.65
N SER A 346 -2.52 19.72 5.09
CA SER A 346 -1.29 20.51 5.21
C SER A 346 -0.73 21.04 3.88
N GLU A 347 -1.08 20.39 2.77
CA GLU A 347 -0.56 20.63 1.41
C GLU A 347 -1.50 21.51 0.57
N ASN A 348 -2.74 21.79 1.03
CA ASN A 348 -3.68 22.68 0.35
C ASN A 348 -3.87 23.99 1.14
N PRO A 349 -3.30 25.14 0.69
CA PRO A 349 -3.40 26.42 1.40
C PRO A 349 -4.82 26.99 1.46
N ASP A 350 -5.69 26.65 0.50
CA ASP A 350 -7.05 27.20 0.39
C ASP A 350 -8.00 26.58 1.42
N LEU A 351 -7.74 25.35 1.85
CA LEU A 351 -8.54 24.66 2.85
C LEU A 351 -8.15 25.02 4.30
N LYS A 352 -6.98 25.62 4.54
CA LYS A 352 -6.41 25.82 5.91
C LYS A 352 -7.33 26.52 6.91
N GLN A 353 -8.22 27.40 6.44
CA GLN A 353 -9.18 28.10 7.31
C GLN A 353 -10.52 27.40 7.47
N GLU A 354 -10.85 26.45 6.58
CA GLU A 354 -12.11 25.71 6.54
C GLU A 354 -11.96 24.27 7.05
N LEU A 355 -10.72 23.82 7.24
CA LEU A 355 -10.37 22.53 7.83
C LEU A 355 -10.78 22.48 9.31
N ARG A 356 -11.40 21.36 9.68
CA ARG A 356 -11.80 21.08 11.07
C ARG A 356 -10.60 21.02 12.05
N ASN A 357 -9.40 20.74 11.54
CA ASN A 357 -8.17 20.81 12.33
C ASN A 357 -7.06 21.54 11.53
N PRO A 358 -6.90 22.86 11.70
CA PRO A 358 -5.85 23.64 11.04
C PRO A 358 -4.43 23.37 11.57
N ASP A 359 -4.29 22.60 12.66
CA ASP A 359 -3.02 22.36 13.35
C ASP A 359 -2.21 21.19 12.76
N ILE A 360 -2.81 20.33 11.92
CA ILE A 360 -2.10 19.27 11.20
C ILE A 360 -1.34 19.88 10.01
N THR A 361 -0.16 20.41 10.30
CA THR A 361 0.80 20.89 9.30
C THR A 361 1.73 19.75 8.83
N ALA A 362 2.43 19.95 7.71
CA ALA A 362 3.46 19.01 7.27
C ALA A 362 4.56 18.84 8.35
N GLN A 363 4.78 19.87 9.16
CA GLN A 363 5.64 19.81 10.33
C GLN A 363 5.04 18.91 11.42
N ALA A 364 3.76 19.07 11.77
CA ALA A 364 3.11 18.23 12.77
C ALA A 364 3.13 16.74 12.38
N LYS A 365 2.91 16.43 11.09
CA LYS A 365 3.04 15.07 10.54
C LYS A 365 4.43 14.48 10.79
N ARG A 366 5.49 15.23 10.43
CA ARG A 366 6.89 14.81 10.65
C ARG A 366 7.22 14.64 12.12
N GLU A 367 6.83 15.61 12.95
CA GLU A 367 7.10 15.56 14.38
C GLU A 367 6.38 14.41 15.10
N ALA A 368 5.17 14.04 14.66
CA ALA A 368 4.46 12.87 15.18
C ALA A 368 5.19 11.57 14.80
N ARG A 369 5.62 11.45 13.55
CA ARG A 369 6.43 10.31 13.06
C ARG A 369 7.75 10.19 13.82
N ASP A 370 8.49 11.29 13.97
CA ASP A 370 9.78 11.32 14.68
C ASP A 370 9.61 10.98 16.17
N GLN A 371 8.54 11.50 16.80
CA GLN A 371 8.21 11.19 18.18
C GLN A 371 7.89 9.69 18.36
N ALA A 372 7.05 9.13 17.48
CA ALA A 372 6.70 7.70 17.52
C ALA A 372 7.96 6.83 17.41
N LEU A 373 8.78 7.07 16.39
CA LEU A 373 10.01 6.30 16.18
C LEU A 373 10.95 6.40 17.39
N THR A 374 11.27 7.61 17.84
CA THR A 374 12.20 7.85 18.95
C THR A 374 11.75 7.17 20.23
N VAL A 375 10.48 7.35 20.61
CA VAL A 375 9.94 6.80 21.86
C VAL A 375 9.88 5.27 21.81
N MET A 376 9.46 4.70 20.67
CA MET A 376 9.30 3.26 20.57
C MET A 376 10.65 2.54 20.42
N GLN A 377 11.65 3.13 19.76
CA GLN A 377 13.03 2.63 19.77
C GLN A 377 13.62 2.59 21.18
N ALA A 378 13.45 3.67 21.95
CA ALA A 378 13.93 3.73 23.32
C ALA A 378 13.27 2.66 24.20
N ARG A 379 11.96 2.39 23.98
CA ARG A 379 11.21 1.34 24.69
C ARG A 379 11.59 -0.07 24.25
N ALA A 380 12.00 -0.26 22.99
CA ALA A 380 12.54 -1.52 22.49
C ALA A 380 13.98 -1.78 22.96
N GLY A 381 14.69 -0.76 23.45
CA GLY A 381 16.11 -0.86 23.77
C GLY A 381 17.01 -0.95 22.53
N THR A 382 16.52 -0.51 21.38
CA THR A 382 17.24 -0.53 20.09
C THR A 382 17.89 0.83 19.80
N THR A 383 19.04 0.83 19.13
CA THR A 383 19.79 2.06 18.84
C THR A 383 19.69 2.51 17.39
N THR A 384 19.47 1.59 16.45
CA THR A 384 19.26 1.90 15.04
C THR A 384 17.83 1.62 14.62
N TRP A 385 17.39 2.27 13.53
CA TRP A 385 16.08 1.97 12.95
C TRP A 385 15.99 0.52 12.49
N ARG A 386 17.09 -0.03 11.93
CA ARG A 386 17.12 -1.41 11.44
C ARG A 386 16.92 -2.42 12.56
N GLU A 387 17.65 -2.27 13.66
CA GLU A 387 17.47 -3.09 14.87
C GLU A 387 16.02 -3.04 15.37
N PHE A 388 15.41 -1.85 15.34
CA PHE A 388 14.03 -1.68 15.76
C PHE A 388 13.04 -2.35 14.82
N TYR A 389 13.21 -2.19 13.50
CA TYR A 389 12.39 -2.89 12.52
C TYR A 389 12.50 -4.40 12.69
N ASP A 390 13.71 -4.94 12.85
CA ASP A 390 13.92 -6.36 13.08
C ASP A 390 13.29 -6.81 14.42
N TYR A 391 13.44 -6.03 15.49
CA TYR A 391 12.80 -6.30 16.79
C TYR A 391 11.28 -6.40 16.68
N LEU A 392 10.64 -5.47 15.97
CA LEU A 392 9.18 -5.46 15.77
C LEU A 392 8.66 -6.70 15.04
N HIS A 393 9.52 -7.41 14.30
CA HIS A 393 9.15 -8.58 13.50
C HIS A 393 9.86 -9.87 13.97
N ALA A 394 10.68 -9.81 15.01
CA ALA A 394 11.39 -10.97 15.58
C ALA A 394 10.53 -11.68 16.64
N GLY A 395 10.89 -12.94 16.96
CA GLY A 395 10.39 -13.64 18.15
C GLY A 395 8.91 -14.03 18.12
N GLN A 396 8.33 -14.16 16.93
CA GLN A 396 6.88 -14.26 16.72
C GLN A 396 6.27 -15.53 17.34
N ASN A 397 5.75 -15.40 18.55
CA ASN A 397 4.86 -16.39 19.12
C ASN A 397 3.42 -16.08 18.68
N THR A 398 2.74 -17.05 18.06
CA THR A 398 1.30 -16.94 17.73
C THR A 398 0.41 -17.51 18.83
N ASP A 399 0.99 -18.03 19.92
CA ASP A 399 0.26 -18.43 21.13
C ASP A 399 -0.10 -17.16 21.94
N PRO A 400 -1.40 -16.86 22.13
CA PRO A 400 -1.85 -15.73 22.94
C PRO A 400 -1.36 -15.75 24.40
N ALA A 401 -0.96 -16.91 24.92
CA ALA A 401 -0.39 -17.05 26.26
C ALA A 401 1.15 -16.89 26.29
N GLY A 402 1.78 -16.76 25.12
CA GLY A 402 3.21 -16.64 24.95
C GLY A 402 3.77 -15.26 25.32
N GLN A 403 5.03 -15.23 25.74
CA GLN A 403 5.80 -13.98 25.69
C GLN A 403 5.94 -13.54 24.23
N ASP A 404 5.95 -12.22 24.02
CA ASP A 404 6.07 -11.58 22.71
C ASP A 404 5.00 -12.00 21.69
N TYR A 405 3.78 -12.30 22.18
CA TYR A 405 2.64 -12.63 21.33
C TYR A 405 2.35 -11.52 20.31
N ASP A 406 2.28 -11.92 19.03
CA ASP A 406 1.90 -11.04 17.94
C ASP A 406 0.89 -11.74 17.02
N ARG A 407 -0.38 -11.33 17.12
CA ARG A 407 -1.46 -11.83 16.28
C ARG A 407 -1.20 -11.60 14.78
N PHE A 408 -0.42 -10.58 14.44
CA PHE A 408 -0.16 -10.14 13.08
C PHE A 408 1.23 -10.56 12.59
N ALA A 409 1.90 -11.48 13.28
CA ALA A 409 3.20 -12.01 12.87
C ALA A 409 3.23 -12.60 11.46
N ASP A 410 2.18 -13.32 11.06
CA ASP A 410 2.09 -14.01 9.78
C ASP A 410 1.55 -13.06 8.68
N HIS A 411 2.47 -12.50 7.91
CA HIS A 411 2.17 -11.62 6.78
C HIS A 411 1.25 -12.28 5.74
N GLY A 412 1.46 -13.56 5.43
CA GLY A 412 0.65 -14.30 4.45
C GLY A 412 -0.79 -14.50 4.92
N LYS A 413 -0.98 -14.87 6.18
CA LYS A 413 -2.30 -14.98 6.82
C LYS A 413 -3.01 -13.62 6.86
N ASN A 414 -2.30 -12.56 7.22
CA ASN A 414 -2.86 -11.21 7.23
C ASN A 414 -3.30 -10.76 5.83
N LYS A 415 -2.48 -11.03 4.81
CA LYS A 415 -2.80 -10.73 3.40
C LYS A 415 -4.08 -11.44 2.95
N ALA A 416 -4.20 -12.74 3.26
CA ALA A 416 -5.37 -13.53 2.91
C ALA A 416 -6.65 -12.99 3.59
N ALA A 417 -6.60 -12.75 4.90
CA ALA A 417 -7.72 -12.19 5.66
C ALA A 417 -8.08 -10.76 5.19
N PHE A 418 -7.08 -9.96 4.78
CA PHE A 418 -7.30 -8.64 4.22
C PHE A 418 -8.07 -8.72 2.90
N LEU A 419 -7.63 -9.58 1.96
CA LEU A 419 -8.30 -9.77 0.68
C LEU A 419 -9.72 -10.34 0.84
N GLU A 420 -9.94 -11.26 1.77
CA GLU A 420 -11.29 -11.74 2.09
C GLU A 420 -12.19 -10.59 2.54
N GLY A 421 -11.70 -9.69 3.39
CA GLY A 421 -12.46 -8.53 3.88
C GLY A 421 -12.69 -7.42 2.84
N MET A 422 -11.98 -7.42 1.71
CA MET A 422 -12.19 -6.41 0.66
C MET A 422 -13.57 -6.54 0.00
N ASN A 423 -14.06 -7.77 -0.20
CA ASN A 423 -15.38 -8.04 -0.78
C ASN A 423 -16.23 -9.06 0.01
N TYR A 424 -15.76 -9.51 1.18
CA TYR A 424 -16.41 -10.52 2.03
C TYR A 424 -16.72 -11.83 1.29
N GLY A 425 -15.82 -12.26 0.39
CA GLY A 425 -16.03 -13.48 -0.39
C GLY A 425 -17.22 -13.44 -1.34
N MET A 426 -17.82 -12.26 -1.60
CA MET A 426 -18.91 -12.07 -2.56
C MET A 426 -18.39 -12.06 -4.01
N THR A 427 -17.61 -13.07 -4.39
CA THR A 427 -16.91 -13.17 -5.69
C THR A 427 -17.85 -13.18 -6.88
N ASP A 428 -19.04 -13.75 -6.72
CA ASP A 428 -20.04 -13.89 -7.78
C ASP A 428 -20.95 -12.65 -7.91
N GLN A 429 -20.77 -11.63 -7.08
CA GLN A 429 -21.61 -10.43 -7.04
C GLN A 429 -21.00 -9.29 -7.87
N ILE A 430 -20.76 -9.54 -9.16
CA ILE A 430 -20.26 -8.52 -10.08
C ILE A 430 -21.43 -7.78 -10.72
N ILE A 431 -21.50 -6.46 -10.49
CA ILE A 431 -22.58 -5.60 -11.01
C ILE A 431 -22.09 -4.41 -11.82
N HIS A 432 -20.76 -4.26 -11.96
CA HIS A 432 -20.11 -3.24 -12.78
C HIS A 432 -19.06 -3.89 -13.72
N PRO A 433 -18.52 -3.17 -14.72
CA PRO A 433 -17.47 -3.71 -15.58
C PRO A 433 -16.22 -4.12 -14.80
N THR A 434 -15.63 -5.26 -15.17
CA THR A 434 -14.45 -5.86 -14.52
C THR A 434 -13.11 -5.42 -15.11
N ASP A 435 -13.15 -4.54 -16.10
CA ASP A 435 -12.03 -4.04 -16.89
C ASP A 435 -11.81 -2.53 -16.71
N LEU A 436 -12.42 -1.92 -15.68
CA LEU A 436 -12.22 -0.50 -15.40
C LEU A 436 -10.78 -0.27 -14.94
N ALA A 437 -10.11 0.67 -15.61
CA ALA A 437 -8.81 1.15 -15.20
C ALA A 437 -8.83 1.60 -13.73
N PRO A 438 -7.79 1.33 -12.93
CA PRO A 438 -7.68 1.88 -11.59
C PRO A 438 -7.67 3.41 -11.62
N VAL A 439 -8.45 4.03 -10.74
CA VAL A 439 -8.43 5.46 -10.46
C VAL A 439 -7.85 5.64 -9.05
N VAL A 440 -7.02 6.66 -8.86
CA VAL A 440 -6.42 6.98 -7.57
C VAL A 440 -7.01 8.28 -7.07
N PRO A 441 -7.67 8.30 -5.90
CA PRO A 441 -8.26 9.53 -5.37
C PRO A 441 -7.20 10.62 -5.15
N LYS A 442 -7.59 11.88 -5.30
CA LYS A 442 -6.70 13.01 -4.97
C LYS A 442 -6.29 12.94 -3.50
N GLY A 443 -5.01 13.12 -3.21
CA GLY A 443 -4.48 13.11 -1.85
C GLY A 443 -4.29 11.73 -1.23
N ALA A 444 -4.72 10.63 -1.88
CA ALA A 444 -4.53 9.28 -1.34
C ALA A 444 -3.04 8.90 -1.19
N GLU A 445 -2.14 9.50 -1.96
CA GLU A 445 -0.69 9.30 -1.86
C GLU A 445 -0.10 9.63 -0.49
N VAL A 446 -0.76 10.49 0.29
CA VAL A 446 -0.33 10.82 1.66
C VAL A 446 -0.45 9.62 2.60
N LEU A 447 -1.35 8.67 2.31
CA LEU A 447 -1.58 7.49 3.15
C LEU A 447 -0.39 6.52 3.15
N ILE A 448 0.51 6.62 2.17
CA ILE A 448 1.71 5.79 2.07
C ILE A 448 3.00 6.62 2.08
N GLU A 449 2.92 7.90 2.45
CA GLU A 449 4.03 8.84 2.40
C GLU A 449 5.21 8.40 3.29
N THR A 450 4.95 8.09 4.55
CA THR A 450 5.99 7.68 5.51
C THR A 450 6.41 6.23 5.33
N ARG A 451 5.60 5.41 4.64
CA ARG A 451 5.95 4.06 4.22
C ARG A 451 6.98 4.09 3.09
N TYR A 452 6.91 5.09 2.21
CA TYR A 452 7.81 5.27 1.06
C TYR A 452 8.46 6.66 1.03
N PRO A 453 9.38 6.95 1.96
CA PRO A 453 10.00 8.27 2.06
C PRO A 453 10.88 8.63 0.85
N TYR A 454 11.32 7.63 0.09
CA TYR A 454 12.16 7.77 -1.11
C TYR A 454 11.35 7.83 -2.43
N LEU A 455 10.01 7.74 -2.37
CA LEU A 455 9.16 7.88 -3.55
C LEU A 455 8.54 9.27 -3.63
N THR A 456 8.47 9.80 -4.85
CA THR A 456 7.71 11.02 -5.16
C THR A 456 6.20 10.80 -4.97
N SER A 457 5.43 11.89 -4.85
CA SER A 457 3.96 11.83 -4.81
C SER A 457 3.38 11.06 -5.99
N GLU A 458 3.89 11.29 -7.20
CA GLU A 458 3.44 10.65 -8.44
C GLU A 458 3.70 9.15 -8.39
N GLN A 459 4.88 8.73 -7.94
CA GLN A 459 5.23 7.33 -7.76
C GLN A 459 4.36 6.64 -6.72
N ARG A 460 4.08 7.30 -5.59
CA ARG A 460 3.14 6.80 -4.57
C ARG A 460 1.74 6.60 -5.16
N ARG A 461 1.28 7.50 -6.04
CA ARG A 461 0.01 7.32 -6.77
C ARG A 461 0.08 6.10 -7.70
N VAL A 462 1.19 5.84 -8.39
CA VAL A 462 1.36 4.63 -9.21
C VAL A 462 1.38 3.35 -8.36
N VAL A 463 1.95 3.37 -7.16
CA VAL A 463 1.85 2.23 -6.22
C VAL A 463 0.38 1.94 -5.92
N LEU A 464 -0.42 2.95 -5.58
CA LEU A 464 -1.86 2.79 -5.31
C LEU A 464 -2.63 2.30 -6.55
N LYS A 465 -2.32 2.84 -7.74
CA LYS A 465 -2.90 2.42 -9.03
C LYS A 465 -2.65 0.94 -9.29
N THR A 466 -1.38 0.51 -9.20
CA THR A 466 -0.94 -0.84 -9.60
C THR A 466 -1.29 -1.92 -8.58
N THR A 467 -1.65 -1.52 -7.36
CA THR A 467 -2.11 -2.43 -6.30
C THR A 467 -3.62 -2.42 -6.09
N ALA A 468 -4.35 -1.59 -6.85
CA ALA A 468 -5.81 -1.46 -6.72
C ALA A 468 -6.53 -2.80 -6.87
N PHE A 469 -7.56 -3.00 -6.05
CA PHE A 469 -8.43 -4.16 -6.11
C PHE A 469 -9.19 -4.19 -7.45
N PRO A 470 -9.51 -5.39 -8.00
CA PRO A 470 -10.26 -5.51 -9.25
C PRO A 470 -11.60 -4.75 -9.22
N SER A 471 -12.00 -4.20 -10.38
CA SER A 471 -13.31 -3.55 -10.50
C SER A 471 -14.45 -4.57 -10.61
N GLY A 472 -15.69 -4.09 -10.59
CA GLY A 472 -16.88 -4.89 -10.83
C GLY A 472 -17.73 -5.19 -9.60
N TYR A 473 -17.11 -5.14 -8.42
CA TYR A 473 -17.78 -5.44 -7.16
C TYR A 473 -18.69 -4.29 -6.67
N PRO A 474 -19.73 -4.58 -5.89
CA PRO A 474 -20.71 -3.59 -5.46
C PRO A 474 -20.11 -2.55 -4.52
N VAL A 475 -20.66 -1.34 -4.50
CA VAL A 475 -20.24 -0.20 -3.65
C VAL A 475 -18.85 0.38 -4.00
N MET A 476 -17.92 -0.42 -4.53
CA MET A 476 -16.52 -0.03 -4.75
C MET A 476 -16.23 0.67 -6.08
N THR A 477 -17.25 1.27 -6.70
CA THR A 477 -17.14 1.96 -8.00
C THR A 477 -17.29 3.47 -7.90
N ASP A 478 -16.96 4.03 -6.73
CA ASP A 478 -16.90 5.47 -6.55
C ASP A 478 -15.97 6.10 -7.60
N GLU A 479 -16.35 7.27 -8.11
CA GLU A 479 -15.68 7.90 -9.25
C GLU A 479 -14.22 8.31 -8.95
N GLU A 480 -13.87 8.46 -7.67
CA GLU A 480 -12.52 8.81 -7.21
C GLU A 480 -11.59 7.59 -7.08
N GLY A 481 -12.13 6.39 -6.77
CA GLY A 481 -11.39 5.13 -6.64
C GLY A 481 -11.10 4.67 -5.21
N TRP A 482 -11.72 5.26 -4.17
CA TRP A 482 -11.52 4.90 -2.76
C TRP A 482 -11.86 3.44 -2.45
N GLY A 483 -12.92 2.91 -3.05
CA GLY A 483 -13.38 1.53 -2.88
C GLY A 483 -12.34 0.49 -3.24
N ARG A 484 -11.50 0.80 -4.24
CA ARG A 484 -10.51 -0.12 -4.79
C ARG A 484 -9.14 0.01 -4.15
N LEU A 485 -8.91 0.97 -3.26
CA LEU A 485 -7.63 1.09 -2.55
C LEU A 485 -7.35 -0.17 -1.71
N ASN A 486 -6.25 -0.86 -2.04
CA ASN A 486 -5.77 -2.04 -1.33
C ASN A 486 -4.52 -1.68 -0.53
N MET A 487 -4.71 -1.13 0.66
CA MET A 487 -3.60 -0.64 1.47
C MET A 487 -2.61 -1.74 1.88
N PHE A 488 -3.06 -2.99 2.03
CA PHE A 488 -2.17 -4.10 2.35
C PHE A 488 -1.18 -4.37 1.21
N ALA A 489 -1.68 -4.48 -0.02
CA ALA A 489 -0.81 -4.63 -1.20
C ALA A 489 0.03 -3.37 -1.44
N ALA A 490 -0.52 -2.18 -1.22
CA ALA A 490 0.23 -0.93 -1.37
C ALA A 490 1.45 -0.85 -0.44
N GLY A 491 1.39 -1.42 0.78
CA GLY A 491 2.53 -1.49 1.71
C GLY A 491 3.62 -2.50 1.32
N ASP A 492 3.33 -3.39 0.36
CA ASP A 492 4.25 -4.39 -0.20
C ASP A 492 4.97 -3.90 -1.46
N GLY A 493 4.80 -2.63 -1.86
CA GLY A 493 5.46 -2.00 -3.00
C GLY A 493 4.59 -1.94 -4.26
N TYR A 494 5.20 -1.68 -5.42
CA TYR A 494 4.49 -1.69 -6.70
C TYR A 494 3.81 -3.04 -6.96
N GLY A 495 2.65 -3.02 -7.61
CA GLY A 495 2.03 -4.25 -8.16
C GLY A 495 2.45 -4.51 -9.60
N GLN A 496 2.84 -3.47 -10.34
CA GLN A 496 3.20 -3.54 -11.75
C GLN A 496 4.25 -2.48 -12.09
N PHE A 497 5.15 -2.79 -13.01
CA PHE A 497 5.95 -1.83 -13.75
C PHE A 497 5.40 -1.76 -15.18
N ASN A 498 4.54 -0.79 -15.48
CA ASN A 498 3.99 -0.65 -16.84
C ASN A 498 4.95 0.12 -17.77
N GLY A 499 5.72 1.06 -17.22
CA GLY A 499 6.71 1.85 -17.93
C GLY A 499 8.04 1.91 -17.16
N LEU A 500 8.84 2.93 -17.41
CA LEU A 500 10.09 3.14 -16.67
C LEU A 500 9.80 3.48 -15.20
N VAL A 501 10.41 2.73 -14.28
CA VAL A 501 10.37 2.98 -12.83
C VAL A 501 11.78 3.24 -12.33
N THR A 502 12.03 4.47 -11.90
CA THR A 502 13.32 4.87 -11.31
C THR A 502 13.19 4.99 -9.80
N ILE A 503 13.98 4.22 -9.06
CA ILE A 503 14.05 4.28 -7.61
C ILE A 503 15.37 4.91 -7.21
N ASP A 504 15.29 5.96 -6.41
CA ASP A 504 16.44 6.68 -5.88
C ASP A 504 16.36 6.65 -4.35
N MET A 505 17.09 5.71 -3.75
CA MET A 505 17.13 5.58 -2.29
C MET A 505 18.24 6.46 -1.72
N ASP A 506 17.85 7.57 -1.11
CA ASP A 506 18.72 8.45 -0.33
C ASP A 506 18.72 8.01 1.15
N SER A 507 19.76 7.31 1.57
CA SER A 507 19.92 6.81 2.95
C SER A 507 19.94 7.91 4.00
N SER A 508 20.21 9.17 3.62
CA SER A 508 20.20 10.32 4.54
C SER A 508 18.79 10.65 5.05
N LEU A 509 17.74 10.23 4.33
CA LEU A 509 16.36 10.30 4.79
C LEU A 509 16.06 9.29 5.92
N GLY A 510 16.98 8.35 6.17
CA GLY A 510 16.85 7.34 7.22
C GLY A 510 15.71 6.35 6.99
N THR A 511 15.48 5.48 7.97
CA THR A 511 14.33 4.55 7.98
C THR A 511 14.25 3.67 6.71
N PHE A 512 13.10 3.59 6.06
CA PHE A 512 12.87 2.82 4.84
C PHE A 512 13.69 3.29 3.63
N ALA A 513 14.29 4.48 3.66
CA ALA A 513 15.23 4.90 2.61
C ALA A 513 16.60 4.22 2.75
N THR A 514 16.93 3.65 3.92
CA THR A 514 18.17 2.88 4.13
C THR A 514 18.00 1.41 3.73
N TYR A 515 16.83 0.84 4.00
CA TYR A 515 16.48 -0.52 3.62
C TYR A 515 14.97 -0.67 3.47
N ASP A 516 14.50 -1.30 2.41
CA ASP A 516 13.08 -1.64 2.24
C ASP A 516 12.89 -3.03 1.62
N ILE A 517 11.70 -3.61 1.80
CA ILE A 517 11.29 -4.89 1.23
C ILE A 517 9.99 -4.71 0.46
N TRP A 518 10.03 -5.01 -0.83
CA TRP A 518 8.84 -5.17 -1.67
C TRP A 518 8.49 -6.65 -1.80
N ARG A 519 7.23 -7.00 -1.53
CA ARG A 519 6.73 -8.38 -1.43
C ARG A 519 5.68 -8.73 -2.48
N ASN A 520 5.20 -7.74 -3.23
CA ASN A 520 4.27 -8.00 -4.32
C ASN A 520 4.94 -8.79 -5.45
N ASP A 521 4.15 -9.62 -6.12
CA ASP A 521 4.52 -10.21 -7.40
C ASP A 521 4.34 -9.11 -8.48
N ILE A 522 5.45 -8.51 -8.92
CA ILE A 522 5.44 -7.36 -9.83
C ILE A 522 5.39 -7.83 -11.28
N SER A 523 4.34 -7.46 -12.01
CA SER A 523 4.19 -7.74 -13.45
C SER A 523 4.40 -6.49 -14.32
N GLY A 524 4.20 -6.61 -15.64
CA GLY A 524 4.17 -5.47 -16.58
C GLY A 524 5.37 -5.43 -17.53
N GLU A 525 5.30 -4.57 -18.54
CA GLU A 525 6.34 -4.52 -19.61
C GLU A 525 7.50 -3.57 -19.29
N GLY A 526 7.42 -2.88 -18.16
CA GLY A 526 8.31 -1.82 -17.74
C GLY A 526 9.68 -2.27 -17.21
N LYS A 527 10.59 -1.29 -17.10
CA LYS A 527 11.98 -1.43 -16.65
C LYS A 527 12.14 -0.84 -15.25
N LEU A 528 12.95 -1.49 -14.42
CA LEU A 528 13.41 -0.94 -13.14
C LEU A 528 14.81 -0.33 -13.30
N VAL A 529 14.97 0.92 -12.90
CA VAL A 529 16.27 1.58 -12.69
C VAL A 529 16.44 1.83 -11.19
N PHE A 530 17.50 1.28 -10.60
CA PHE A 530 17.81 1.43 -9.18
C PHE A 530 19.08 2.25 -8.99
N ASN A 531 18.93 3.35 -8.24
CA ASN A 531 19.95 4.33 -7.91
C ASN A 531 20.01 4.57 -6.39
N GLY A 532 20.94 5.42 -5.95
CA GLY A 532 21.09 5.84 -4.57
C GLY A 532 22.12 5.01 -3.80
N ASP A 533 21.99 4.95 -2.49
CA ASP A 533 22.91 4.27 -1.57
C ASP A 533 22.21 3.34 -0.55
N GLY A 534 20.87 3.27 -0.58
CA GLY A 534 20.08 2.33 0.21
C GLY A 534 20.03 0.90 -0.35
N THR A 535 19.31 0.02 0.36
CA THR A 535 19.06 -1.37 -0.05
C THR A 535 17.58 -1.62 -0.33
N LEU A 536 17.24 -2.10 -1.53
CA LEU A 536 15.88 -2.56 -1.85
C LEU A 536 15.86 -4.07 -2.04
N LYS A 537 15.05 -4.77 -1.24
CA LYS A 537 14.82 -6.21 -1.39
C LYS A 537 13.55 -6.49 -2.18
N LEU A 538 13.69 -7.23 -3.29
CA LEU A 538 12.58 -7.76 -4.08
C LEU A 538 12.33 -9.21 -3.67
N GLY A 539 11.26 -9.42 -2.89
CA GLY A 539 10.88 -10.73 -2.36
C GLY A 539 9.78 -11.46 -3.14
N GLY A 540 9.04 -10.77 -4.00
CA GLY A 540 7.97 -11.35 -4.81
C GLY A 540 8.48 -12.21 -5.98
N ARG A 541 7.58 -12.99 -6.57
CA ARG A 541 7.80 -13.73 -7.82
C ARG A 541 7.49 -12.81 -9.00
N ASN A 542 8.47 -11.98 -9.34
CA ASN A 542 8.26 -10.94 -10.34
C ASN A 542 8.24 -11.51 -11.77
N ALA A 543 7.51 -10.83 -12.64
CA ALA A 543 7.28 -11.20 -14.03
C ALA A 543 7.43 -10.02 -15.00
N TYR A 544 7.88 -8.85 -14.54
CA TYR A 544 8.10 -7.72 -15.42
C TYR A 544 9.18 -8.01 -16.48
N SER A 545 9.05 -7.44 -17.67
CA SER A 545 9.87 -7.83 -18.83
C SER A 545 10.84 -6.76 -19.35
N GLY A 546 10.71 -5.50 -18.93
CA GLY A 546 11.58 -4.41 -19.42
C GLY A 546 13.01 -4.45 -18.87
N GLY A 547 13.30 -5.34 -17.92
CA GLY A 547 14.64 -5.55 -17.36
C GLY A 547 14.96 -4.68 -16.16
N THR A 548 16.19 -4.82 -15.66
CA THR A 548 16.68 -4.17 -14.45
C THR A 548 18.04 -3.55 -14.70
N LEU A 549 18.18 -2.27 -14.34
CA LEU A 549 19.45 -1.55 -14.29
C LEU A 549 19.75 -1.15 -12.86
N ILE A 550 20.94 -1.49 -12.38
CA ILE A 550 21.46 -1.10 -11.06
C ILE A 550 22.64 -0.17 -11.29
N ASN A 551 22.51 1.09 -10.89
CA ASN A 551 23.57 2.10 -10.98
C ASN A 551 24.21 2.40 -9.63
N GLY A 552 23.52 2.10 -8.51
CA GLY A 552 23.97 2.41 -7.16
C GLY A 552 23.26 1.55 -6.11
N GLY A 553 23.63 1.74 -4.84
CA GLY A 553 23.03 1.05 -3.70
C GLY A 553 23.18 -0.47 -3.76
N ALA A 554 22.24 -1.18 -3.11
CA ALA A 554 22.12 -2.62 -3.20
C ALA A 554 20.68 -3.04 -3.59
N LEU A 555 20.55 -3.83 -4.66
CA LEU A 555 19.29 -4.49 -5.01
C LEU A 555 19.38 -5.96 -4.59
N GLU A 556 18.57 -6.37 -3.63
CA GLU A 556 18.53 -7.75 -3.13
C GLU A 556 17.43 -8.56 -3.83
N ALA A 557 17.83 -9.55 -4.62
CA ALA A 557 16.97 -10.53 -5.25
C ALA A 557 16.75 -11.73 -4.32
N ALA A 558 15.56 -11.81 -3.71
CA ALA A 558 15.24 -12.80 -2.67
C ALA A 558 14.30 -13.93 -3.11
N SER A 559 13.97 -14.00 -4.40
CA SER A 559 13.23 -15.10 -5.03
C SER A 559 13.88 -15.46 -6.37
N ALA A 560 13.58 -16.65 -6.89
CA ALA A 560 14.15 -17.12 -8.16
C ALA A 560 13.86 -16.16 -9.33
N SER A 561 12.67 -15.56 -9.39
CA SER A 561 12.29 -14.63 -10.46
C SER A 561 12.25 -13.16 -10.00
N ALA A 562 12.99 -12.80 -8.93
CA ALA A 562 12.92 -11.47 -8.32
C ALA A 562 13.25 -10.32 -9.30
N LEU A 563 14.03 -10.56 -10.35
CA LEU A 563 14.39 -9.56 -11.36
C LEU A 563 13.55 -9.63 -12.64
N GLY A 564 12.44 -10.39 -12.62
CA GLY A 564 11.58 -10.55 -13.79
C GLY A 564 12.22 -11.38 -14.90
N SER A 565 11.80 -11.13 -16.14
CA SER A 565 12.22 -11.92 -17.32
C SER A 565 13.17 -11.18 -18.27
N GLY A 566 13.45 -9.90 -18.01
CA GLY A 566 14.29 -9.06 -18.85
C GLY A 566 15.80 -9.28 -18.65
N SER A 567 16.59 -8.43 -19.30
CA SER A 567 18.03 -8.36 -19.06
C SER A 567 18.33 -7.65 -17.74
N VAL A 568 19.44 -8.01 -17.10
CA VAL A 568 19.92 -7.40 -15.86
C VAL A 568 21.29 -6.79 -16.12
N GLN A 569 21.44 -5.51 -15.80
CA GLN A 569 22.72 -4.82 -15.86
C GLN A 569 23.08 -4.21 -14.51
N VAL A 570 24.27 -4.52 -14.02
CA VAL A 570 24.88 -3.92 -12.83
C VAL A 570 25.97 -2.98 -13.31
N ASN A 571 25.62 -1.71 -13.50
CA ASN A 571 26.53 -0.68 -13.95
C ASN A 571 27.34 -0.07 -12.79
N GLY A 572 26.73 -0.02 -11.62
CA GLY A 572 27.34 0.35 -10.35
C GLY A 572 26.52 -0.22 -9.18
N GLY A 573 27.04 -0.15 -7.96
CA GLY A 573 26.38 -0.72 -6.79
C GLY A 573 26.50 -2.25 -6.70
N THR A 574 25.53 -2.87 -6.02
CA THR A 574 25.56 -4.30 -5.67
C THR A 574 24.26 -5.01 -6.06
N LEU A 575 24.37 -6.12 -6.79
CA LEU A 575 23.31 -7.13 -6.84
C LEU A 575 23.54 -8.15 -5.74
N ILE A 576 22.59 -8.28 -4.80
CA ILE A 576 22.62 -9.32 -3.75
C ILE A 576 21.67 -10.43 -4.14
N VAL A 577 22.13 -11.67 -4.16
CA VAL A 577 21.32 -12.87 -4.43
C VAL A 577 21.15 -13.64 -3.14
N SER A 578 19.96 -13.54 -2.55
CA SER A 578 19.60 -14.21 -1.29
C SER A 578 18.51 -15.26 -1.45
N ALA A 579 18.06 -15.51 -2.69
CA ALA A 579 17.12 -16.57 -3.01
C ALA A 579 17.69 -17.96 -2.62
N GLY A 580 16.86 -18.80 -2.01
CA GLY A 580 17.21 -20.20 -1.70
C GLY A 580 17.22 -21.13 -2.92
N ALA A 581 17.01 -20.59 -4.11
CA ALA A 581 17.06 -21.24 -5.41
C ALA A 581 17.82 -20.33 -6.38
N PRO A 582 18.28 -20.83 -7.55
CA PRO A 582 19.00 -19.99 -8.49
C PRO A 582 18.19 -18.76 -8.90
N LEU A 583 18.83 -17.60 -8.90
CA LEU A 583 18.26 -16.40 -9.48
C LEU A 583 18.20 -16.54 -11.00
N GLU A 584 17.00 -16.51 -11.56
CA GLU A 584 16.74 -16.58 -12.99
C GLU A 584 16.89 -15.20 -13.63
N VAL A 585 17.80 -15.10 -14.59
CA VAL A 585 17.90 -13.94 -15.50
C VAL A 585 17.39 -14.40 -16.86
N GLY A 586 16.19 -13.94 -17.21
CA GLY A 586 15.45 -14.40 -18.39
C GLY A 586 16.08 -14.03 -19.74
N ASN A 587 17.05 -13.12 -19.74
CA ASN A 587 17.78 -12.69 -20.93
C ASN A 587 19.31 -12.64 -20.66
N ASN A 588 19.95 -11.48 -20.80
CA ASN A 588 21.38 -11.30 -20.57
C ASN A 588 21.66 -10.75 -19.17
N TYR A 589 22.84 -11.08 -18.64
CA TYR A 589 23.41 -10.46 -17.44
C TYR A 589 24.69 -9.71 -17.81
N THR A 590 24.81 -8.45 -17.40
CA THR A 590 26.03 -7.66 -17.58
C THR A 590 26.47 -7.04 -16.27
N GLN A 591 27.75 -7.15 -15.94
CA GLN A 591 28.37 -6.47 -14.81
C GLN A 591 29.52 -5.59 -15.27
N SER A 592 29.44 -4.29 -15.00
CA SER A 592 30.47 -3.30 -15.34
C SER A 592 31.62 -3.29 -14.34
N ALA A 593 32.74 -2.67 -14.72
CA ALA A 593 33.83 -2.37 -13.81
C ALA A 593 33.36 -1.52 -12.61
N GLY A 594 33.66 -1.97 -11.38
CA GLY A 594 33.24 -1.31 -10.14
C GLY A 594 31.89 -1.76 -9.57
N ALA A 595 31.16 -2.63 -10.27
CA ALA A 595 29.96 -3.27 -9.74
C ALA A 595 30.29 -4.52 -8.89
N HIS A 596 29.34 -4.90 -8.05
CA HIS A 596 29.46 -6.02 -7.11
C HIS A 596 28.33 -7.03 -7.30
N LEU A 597 28.68 -8.32 -7.26
CA LEU A 597 27.75 -9.43 -7.11
C LEU A 597 27.98 -10.07 -5.74
N GLU A 598 26.97 -10.08 -4.88
CA GLU A 598 26.95 -10.84 -3.64
C GLU A 598 26.02 -12.05 -3.79
N VAL A 599 26.49 -13.26 -3.46
CA VAL A 599 25.69 -14.48 -3.53
C VAL A 599 25.69 -15.19 -2.18
N VAL A 600 24.49 -15.49 -1.68
CA VAL A 600 24.30 -16.31 -0.47
C VAL A 600 24.05 -17.76 -0.89
N ILE A 601 24.98 -18.65 -0.55
CA ILE A 601 24.89 -20.09 -0.83
C ILE A 601 24.48 -20.85 0.44
N GLY A 602 23.44 -21.68 0.33
CA GLY A 602 22.91 -22.52 1.41
C GLY A 602 23.01 -24.02 1.16
N ALA A 603 23.43 -24.47 -0.01
CA ALA A 603 23.60 -25.88 -0.35
C ALA A 603 24.69 -26.09 -1.41
N ASP A 604 25.35 -27.25 -1.39
CA ASP A 604 26.44 -27.61 -2.32
C ASP A 604 25.98 -27.58 -3.79
N ASP A 605 24.72 -27.97 -4.04
CA ASP A 605 24.15 -28.02 -5.38
C ASP A 605 23.41 -26.74 -5.77
N GLN A 606 23.40 -25.70 -4.94
CA GLN A 606 22.83 -24.42 -5.32
C GLN A 606 23.66 -23.77 -6.44
N VAL A 607 22.96 -23.24 -7.44
CA VAL A 607 23.54 -22.28 -8.39
C VAL A 607 23.14 -20.89 -7.92
N GLY A 608 24.08 -19.94 -7.87
CA GLY A 608 23.79 -18.55 -7.51
C GLY A 608 22.85 -17.89 -8.53
N VAL A 609 23.35 -17.71 -9.75
CA VAL A 609 22.65 -17.03 -10.86
C VAL A 609 22.59 -17.94 -12.08
N GLN A 610 21.40 -18.07 -12.66
CA GLN A 610 21.15 -18.78 -13.90
C GLN A 610 20.72 -17.78 -14.99
N VAL A 611 21.60 -17.56 -15.95
CA VAL A 611 21.41 -16.62 -17.06
C VAL A 611 21.01 -17.40 -18.31
N LYS A 612 19.89 -17.04 -18.93
CA LYS A 612 19.39 -17.76 -20.11
C LYS A 612 20.33 -17.64 -21.31
N ASN A 613 20.80 -16.43 -21.57
CA ASN A 613 21.60 -16.09 -22.74
C ASN A 613 23.07 -15.84 -22.35
N THR A 614 23.57 -14.62 -22.54
CA THR A 614 24.97 -14.27 -22.25
C THR A 614 25.10 -13.65 -20.87
N ALA A 615 26.09 -14.10 -20.10
CA ALA A 615 26.59 -13.42 -18.92
C ALA A 615 27.94 -12.77 -19.23
N LYS A 616 28.00 -11.45 -19.19
CA LYS A 616 29.19 -10.64 -19.47
C LYS A 616 29.70 -9.95 -18.20
N ILE A 617 30.93 -10.23 -17.81
CA ILE A 617 31.60 -9.64 -16.65
C ILE A 617 32.76 -8.77 -17.16
N GLU A 618 32.56 -7.46 -17.17
CA GLU A 618 33.52 -6.46 -17.65
C GLU A 618 34.43 -5.96 -16.51
N ASP A 619 34.87 -6.84 -15.61
CA ASP A 619 35.48 -6.56 -14.29
C ASP A 619 34.42 -6.53 -13.13
N GLY A 620 34.77 -6.04 -11.95
CA GLY A 620 33.95 -6.02 -10.73
C GLY A 620 34.36 -7.09 -9.70
N THR A 621 33.61 -7.12 -8.59
CA THR A 621 33.88 -8.03 -7.46
C THR A 621 32.75 -9.04 -7.28
N LEU A 622 33.13 -10.29 -7.01
CA LEU A 622 32.26 -11.32 -6.47
C LEU A 622 32.50 -11.49 -4.97
N HIS A 623 31.42 -11.48 -4.20
CA HIS A 623 31.39 -11.83 -2.79
C HIS A 623 30.46 -13.01 -2.55
N VAL A 624 30.95 -14.08 -1.92
CA VAL A 624 30.14 -15.25 -1.58
C VAL A 624 30.04 -15.40 -0.08
N LYS A 625 28.79 -15.52 0.40
CA LYS A 625 28.44 -15.71 1.80
C LYS A 625 27.67 -17.01 1.96
N PHE A 626 27.57 -17.49 3.19
CA PHE A 626 26.85 -18.72 3.48
C PHE A 626 25.57 -18.46 4.26
N ALA A 627 24.50 -19.13 3.87
CA ALA A 627 23.25 -19.10 4.61
C ALA A 627 23.45 -19.67 6.03
N PRO A 628 22.70 -19.18 7.04
CA PRO A 628 22.77 -19.72 8.39
C PRO A 628 22.59 -21.25 8.41
N GLY A 629 23.51 -21.96 9.06
CA GLY A 629 23.49 -23.41 9.18
C GLY A 629 24.19 -24.18 8.06
N TYR A 630 24.52 -23.53 6.93
CA TYR A 630 25.36 -24.14 5.91
C TYR A 630 26.84 -24.01 6.27
N GLN A 631 27.57 -25.12 6.23
CA GLN A 631 28.98 -25.22 6.58
C GLN A 631 29.68 -26.03 5.48
N PRO A 632 30.26 -25.37 4.47
CA PRO A 632 30.94 -26.09 3.40
C PRO A 632 32.26 -26.69 3.92
N ILE A 633 32.81 -27.62 3.15
CA ILE A 633 34.11 -28.24 3.45
C ILE A 633 35.15 -27.90 2.38
N ALA A 634 36.43 -28.08 2.72
CA ALA A 634 37.53 -27.95 1.77
C ALA A 634 37.31 -28.88 0.56
N GLY A 635 37.53 -28.37 -0.64
CA GLY A 635 37.27 -29.05 -1.91
C GLY A 635 35.83 -28.91 -2.43
N THR A 636 34.93 -28.23 -1.72
CA THR A 636 33.58 -27.92 -2.24
C THR A 636 33.70 -26.95 -3.42
N THR A 637 33.06 -27.28 -4.53
CA THR A 637 32.90 -26.38 -5.69
C THR A 637 31.56 -25.68 -5.61
N LEU A 638 31.56 -24.36 -5.43
CA LEU A 638 30.36 -23.53 -5.40
C LEU A 638 30.03 -23.03 -6.81
N ARG A 639 28.81 -23.31 -7.30
CA ARG A 639 28.37 -22.86 -8.62
C ARG A 639 27.79 -21.45 -8.52
N ILE A 640 28.50 -20.46 -9.06
CA ILE A 640 28.12 -19.05 -8.89
C ILE A 640 27.26 -18.59 -10.06
N ILE A 641 27.73 -18.74 -11.29
CA ILE A 641 26.98 -18.38 -12.50
C ILE A 641 26.92 -19.57 -13.45
N SER A 642 25.73 -19.86 -13.95
CA SER A 642 25.50 -20.71 -15.11
C SER A 642 24.87 -19.86 -16.21
N ALA A 643 25.41 -19.90 -17.42
CA ALA A 643 24.93 -19.11 -18.55
C ALA A 643 24.92 -19.92 -19.85
N GLY A 644 24.09 -19.51 -20.81
CA GLY A 644 24.18 -20.02 -22.19
C GLY A 644 25.55 -19.73 -22.82
N ARG A 645 26.15 -18.58 -22.45
CA ARG A 645 27.51 -18.20 -22.80
C ARG A 645 28.11 -17.25 -21.76
N MET A 646 29.39 -17.43 -21.45
CA MET A 646 30.18 -16.51 -20.61
C MET A 646 31.09 -15.62 -21.44
N GLU A 647 31.20 -14.35 -21.04
CA GLU A 647 32.22 -13.40 -21.49
C GLU A 647 32.86 -12.71 -20.30
N GLY A 648 34.20 -12.65 -20.26
CA GLY A 648 34.93 -11.95 -19.19
C GLY A 648 34.96 -12.68 -17.85
N ASP A 649 35.45 -11.97 -16.83
CA ASP A 649 35.75 -12.50 -15.49
C ASP A 649 35.73 -11.36 -14.44
N PHE A 650 35.52 -11.71 -13.17
CA PHE A 650 35.70 -10.85 -12.01
C PHE A 650 37.18 -10.57 -11.78
N SER A 651 37.55 -9.31 -11.46
CA SER A 651 38.92 -9.02 -11.01
C SER A 651 39.19 -9.45 -9.57
N LYS A 652 38.13 -9.59 -8.76
CA LYS A 652 38.23 -9.95 -7.35
C LYS A 652 37.13 -10.92 -6.96
N VAL A 653 37.55 -12.05 -6.39
CA VAL A 653 36.65 -13.04 -5.80
C VAL A 653 36.96 -13.18 -4.32
N THR A 654 35.94 -13.03 -3.49
CA THR A 654 36.03 -13.21 -2.04
C THR A 654 34.94 -14.14 -1.55
N VAL A 655 35.31 -15.05 -0.65
CA VAL A 655 34.38 -15.93 0.04
C VAL A 655 34.64 -15.82 1.54
N ASP A 656 33.57 -15.64 2.30
CA ASP A 656 33.62 -15.50 3.75
C ASP A 656 34.36 -16.68 4.39
N ASN A 657 35.45 -16.40 5.11
CA ASN A 657 36.26 -17.39 5.83
C ASN A 657 37.00 -18.45 4.99
N TRP A 658 37.07 -18.31 3.66
CA TRP A 658 37.78 -19.28 2.80
C TRP A 658 38.80 -18.63 1.87
N ASN A 659 39.92 -19.34 1.66
CA ASN A 659 40.77 -19.16 0.49
C ASN A 659 40.18 -19.93 -0.69
N VAL A 660 40.26 -19.37 -1.89
CA VAL A 660 39.53 -19.91 -3.04
C VAL A 660 40.30 -19.86 -4.34
N LEU A 661 39.91 -20.75 -5.25
CA LEU A 661 40.34 -20.76 -6.65
C LEU A 661 39.10 -20.62 -7.53
N SER A 662 39.13 -19.65 -8.44
CA SER A 662 38.03 -19.45 -9.39
C SER A 662 38.19 -20.39 -10.59
N VAL A 663 37.09 -21.00 -11.02
CA VAL A 663 37.01 -21.92 -12.16
C VAL A 663 36.11 -21.33 -13.23
N PHE A 664 36.67 -21.15 -14.42
CA PHE A 664 36.00 -20.55 -15.56
C PHE A 664 35.74 -21.56 -16.67
N THR A 665 34.53 -21.56 -17.18
CA THR A 665 34.11 -22.37 -18.33
C THR A 665 33.38 -21.49 -19.35
N PRO A 666 33.22 -21.94 -20.61
CA PRO A 666 32.45 -21.20 -21.60
C PRO A 666 30.99 -20.91 -21.21
N THR A 667 30.46 -21.61 -20.19
CA THR A 667 29.05 -21.56 -19.78
C THR A 667 28.87 -21.32 -18.28
N GLY A 668 29.92 -20.97 -17.53
CA GLY A 668 29.76 -20.65 -16.12
C GLY A 668 31.02 -20.32 -15.35
N ILE A 669 30.81 -19.79 -14.15
CA ILE A 669 31.82 -19.45 -13.14
C ILE A 669 31.51 -20.26 -11.87
N SER A 670 32.51 -20.96 -11.36
CA SER A 670 32.46 -21.64 -10.07
C SER A 670 33.64 -21.24 -9.20
N VAL A 671 33.55 -21.51 -7.90
CA VAL A 671 34.61 -21.21 -6.94
C VAL A 671 34.90 -22.46 -6.11
N ASP A 672 36.14 -22.93 -6.17
CA ASP A 672 36.61 -24.06 -5.36
C ASP A 672 37.14 -23.56 -4.03
N LEU A 673 36.59 -24.10 -2.95
CA LEU A 673 37.05 -23.82 -1.59
C LEU A 673 38.34 -24.58 -1.32
N ALA A 674 39.43 -23.87 -1.05
CA ALA A 674 40.72 -24.47 -0.74
C ALA A 674 40.81 -24.80 0.76
N GLU A 675 41.43 -23.91 1.53
CA GLU A 675 41.53 -24.02 2.99
C GLU A 675 40.82 -22.85 3.69
N PRO A 676 40.26 -23.06 4.90
CA PRO A 676 39.71 -21.98 5.70
C PRO A 676 40.76 -20.90 6.01
N LYS A 677 40.31 -19.65 6.18
CA LYS A 677 41.16 -18.51 6.54
C LYS A 677 41.47 -18.43 8.03
#